data_AF-A0A933IZX6-F1
#
_entry.id   AF-A0A933IZX6-F1
#
_cell.length_a   1.000
_cell.length_b   1.000
_cell.length_c   1.000
_cell.angle_alpha   90.00
_cell.angle_beta   90.00
_cell.angle_gamma   90.00
#
_symmetry.space_group_name_H-M   'P 1'
#
loop_
_entity.id
_entity.type
_entity.pdbx_description
1 polymer ?
#
loop_
_entity_poly.entity_id
_entity_poly.type
_entity_poly.pdbx_seq_one_letter_code
_entity_poly.pdbx_strand_id
1 'polypeptide(L)'
;MQTITRALLIGLMVLGVILMLTSATAQAAPPNSPPRAPHVAGDEFWGTFQSPIGVSGVGTVEVRAIAVDGDTIYIGGLFTSAANVTVNNIAMFRNGMWSALGSGLNDEVYALAVDTNHILYAGGKFYQSGDGLQPLYSIAKWNGSAWSPLGPGLAGWVLALVVDGGNNVYAAGTLTKTMDNLTTLTHIGKWNGSTWSAMGSGLDNATHDGYVNALAISGSNVYAGGQFTATGDNLTLLTRIARWDSGTWSALGTGFASTVLAIVADGAGKVYASTSGNEIKKWESGSWASLGSVNGAIYSLALDAGGMLYAGGSFSNIGSTTLRNVAKYDGTWHPLDGGLGGSPDSVYAIVPSGSRVYAGGHFGTSTGGATALNHVANWNGTRWGTFGGGMNGQVNALATFGNNVYAGGAFNSPATYLAVWDGFGWAGLDTLVETIVHAIAVDSSGNVYSDGFSGGLPGSIAGSVIKRWNAGTRTWTQLGSGADGQVRALAVDSGGTLYAAGDFVHAPNVLINQIVNRVAKLVSGNWAAVGNGVNNSVYALKTVGTNVYAGGMFQQVCGNSACNSGNTTANRIAVWNGSNWSQVGNGTGNTVMALAAIGTDIYAGGNFTNAFNPGGGNVGALYIAKWNGSNWATLGNGLNNWVWALASSGSSLYAGGDLTSANNTGGSVTVNHIAKWDGTNWSALGSGTNTAVFAVAAHGSTLYAGGTFTTAGGKPSSRIGRWMPPNYPLFLPLIQKAP
;
A
#
# COMPACT_ATOMS: atom_id res chain seq x y z
N MET A 1 -18.53 -37.13 -62.05
CA MET A 1 -19.35 -35.91 -61.87
C MET A 1 -20.12 -35.95 -60.52
N GLN A 2 -19.48 -36.43 -59.45
CA GLN A 2 -20.06 -36.54 -58.09
C GLN A 2 -19.07 -36.11 -56.99
N THR A 3 -17.96 -35.45 -57.36
CA THR A 3 -16.94 -34.98 -56.40
C THR A 3 -16.88 -33.45 -56.31
N ILE A 4 -17.69 -32.72 -57.10
CA ILE A 4 -17.84 -31.25 -57.03
C ILE A 4 -19.13 -30.84 -56.27
N THR A 5 -20.06 -31.77 -56.04
CA THR A 5 -21.37 -31.48 -55.43
C THR A 5 -21.38 -31.53 -53.89
N ARG A 6 -20.30 -31.95 -53.22
CA ARG A 6 -20.19 -31.92 -51.74
C ARG A 6 -19.45 -30.69 -51.18
N ALA A 7 -18.75 -29.92 -52.01
CA ALA A 7 -18.10 -28.67 -51.57
C ALA A 7 -19.03 -27.44 -51.64
N LEU A 8 -20.10 -27.48 -52.44
CA LEU A 8 -21.04 -26.35 -52.58
C LEU A 8 -22.20 -26.36 -51.56
N LEU A 9 -22.44 -27.47 -50.85
CA LEU A 9 -23.55 -27.60 -49.89
C LEU A 9 -23.19 -27.18 -48.45
N ILE A 10 -21.88 -27.02 -48.14
CA ILE A 10 -21.40 -26.54 -46.83
C ILE A 10 -21.26 -25.00 -46.81
N GLY A 11 -21.14 -24.36 -47.98
CA GLY A 11 -21.05 -22.89 -48.10
C GLY A 11 -22.40 -22.15 -48.04
N LEU A 12 -23.54 -22.83 -48.16
CA LEU A 12 -24.87 -22.21 -48.29
C LEU A 12 -25.77 -22.34 -47.05
N MET A 13 -25.33 -23.05 -45.99
CA MET A 13 -26.05 -23.06 -44.69
C MET A 13 -25.55 -22.01 -43.68
N VAL A 14 -24.45 -21.30 -43.97
CA VAL A 14 -23.87 -20.31 -43.04
C VAL A 14 -24.29 -18.86 -43.38
N LEU A 15 -24.90 -18.61 -44.53
CA LEU A 15 -25.34 -17.27 -44.94
C LEU A 15 -26.86 -17.00 -44.71
N GLY A 16 -27.64 -18.02 -44.34
CA GLY A 16 -29.10 -17.92 -44.19
C GLY A 16 -29.61 -17.55 -42.78
N VAL A 17 -28.73 -17.48 -41.77
CA VAL A 17 -29.12 -17.23 -40.36
C VAL A 17 -28.75 -15.80 -39.89
N ILE A 18 -28.05 -15.01 -40.71
CA ILE A 18 -27.61 -13.65 -40.35
C ILE A 18 -28.59 -12.54 -40.82
N LEU A 19 -29.65 -12.90 -41.55
CA LEU A 19 -30.56 -11.94 -42.19
C LEU A 19 -32.03 -12.19 -41.84
N MET A 20 -32.36 -12.24 -40.54
CA MET A 20 -33.71 -12.03 -40.02
C MET A 20 -33.63 -11.80 -38.50
N LEU A 21 -33.50 -10.54 -38.08
CA LEU A 21 -33.95 -9.97 -36.79
C LEU A 21 -33.50 -8.49 -36.71
N THR A 22 -34.04 -7.66 -37.60
CA THR A 22 -34.04 -6.20 -37.44
C THR A 22 -35.48 -5.71 -37.52
N SER A 23 -36.20 -5.84 -36.41
CA SER A 23 -37.36 -4.99 -36.11
C SER A 23 -37.80 -5.18 -34.66
N ALA A 24 -37.13 -4.50 -33.74
CA ALA A 24 -37.68 -4.18 -32.44
C ALA A 24 -37.14 -2.82 -32.03
N THR A 25 -38.04 -1.85 -31.99
CA THR A 25 -37.85 -0.48 -31.52
C THR A 25 -37.23 -0.47 -30.13
N ALA A 26 -36.05 0.13 -29.98
CA ALA A 26 -35.46 0.40 -28.68
C ALA A 26 -36.31 1.45 -27.94
N GLN A 27 -36.89 1.05 -26.81
CA GLN A 27 -37.50 1.97 -25.87
C GLN A 27 -36.38 2.71 -25.12
N ALA A 28 -36.41 4.04 -25.20
CA ALA A 28 -35.41 4.92 -24.62
C ALA A 28 -35.32 4.77 -23.09
N ALA A 29 -34.09 4.69 -22.58
CA ALA A 29 -33.78 4.82 -21.16
C ALA A 29 -34.06 6.26 -20.67
N PRO A 30 -34.40 6.47 -19.39
CA PRO A 30 -34.76 7.79 -18.86
C PRO A 30 -33.57 8.76 -18.97
N PRO A 31 -33.80 10.05 -19.27
CA PRO A 31 -32.76 11.06 -19.23
C PRO A 31 -32.44 11.33 -17.76
N ASN A 32 -31.16 11.31 -17.37
CA ASN A 32 -30.55 12.01 -16.21
C ASN A 32 -29.34 11.29 -15.56
N SER A 33 -28.62 10.39 -16.24
CA SER A 33 -27.25 10.05 -15.82
C SER A 33 -26.23 10.84 -16.66
N PRO A 34 -25.32 11.63 -16.06
CA PRO A 34 -24.25 12.27 -16.80
C PRO A 34 -23.37 11.18 -17.43
N PRO A 35 -22.90 11.37 -18.69
CA PRO A 35 -22.03 10.39 -19.33
C PRO A 35 -20.76 10.21 -18.49
N ARG A 36 -20.43 8.96 -18.16
CA ARG A 36 -19.13 8.62 -17.57
C ARG A 36 -18.05 9.07 -18.56
N ALA A 37 -17.15 9.94 -18.12
CA ALA A 37 -16.06 10.44 -18.97
C ALA A 37 -15.32 9.25 -19.63
N PRO A 38 -14.99 9.34 -20.93
CA PRO A 38 -14.29 8.27 -21.64
C PRO A 38 -12.95 7.97 -20.98
N HIS A 39 -12.65 6.69 -20.77
CA HIS A 39 -11.35 6.23 -20.27
C HIS A 39 -10.25 6.52 -21.31
N VAL A 40 -9.17 7.19 -20.91
CA VAL A 40 -8.00 7.43 -21.78
C VAL A 40 -7.12 6.19 -21.76
N ALA A 41 -6.93 5.55 -22.92
CA ALA A 41 -6.10 4.36 -23.04
C ALA A 41 -4.66 4.63 -22.57
N GLY A 42 -4.13 3.76 -21.71
CA GLY A 42 -2.81 3.90 -21.09
C GLY A 42 -2.84 4.36 -19.63
N ASP A 43 -3.97 4.88 -19.14
CA ASP A 43 -4.17 5.22 -17.71
C ASP A 43 -4.18 3.97 -16.81
N GLU A 44 -4.64 2.85 -17.33
CA GLU A 44 -4.65 1.54 -16.68
C GLU A 44 -3.26 1.03 -16.30
N PHE A 45 -2.21 1.52 -16.99
CA PHE A 45 -0.83 1.14 -16.73
C PHE A 45 -0.21 1.93 -15.57
N TRP A 46 -0.82 3.03 -15.12
CA TRP A 46 -0.38 3.75 -13.93
C TRP A 46 -0.84 3.05 -12.63
N GLY A 47 0.11 2.77 -11.73
CA GLY A 47 -0.08 2.20 -10.38
C GLY A 47 0.76 2.90 -9.30
N THR A 48 0.51 2.57 -8.04
CA THR A 48 1.14 3.16 -6.83
C THR A 48 2.33 2.33 -6.33
N PHE A 49 3.28 2.98 -5.63
CA PHE A 49 4.38 2.35 -4.90
C PHE A 49 4.17 2.54 -3.40
N GLN A 50 4.08 1.47 -2.62
CA GLN A 50 4.34 1.45 -1.19
C GLN A 50 5.24 0.23 -0.88
N SER A 51 6.29 0.37 -0.06
CA SER A 51 7.28 -0.70 0.26
C SER A 51 7.19 -1.02 1.77
N PRO A 52 7.37 -2.27 2.21
CA PRO A 52 6.67 -2.78 3.38
C PRO A 52 7.26 -2.29 4.70
N ILE A 53 6.55 -1.34 5.28
CA ILE A 53 6.66 -0.97 6.67
C ILE A 53 5.42 -1.55 7.37
N GLY A 54 5.69 -2.59 8.15
CA GLY A 54 4.73 -3.22 9.04
C GLY A 54 5.11 -2.97 10.49
N VAL A 55 4.67 -3.84 11.39
CA VAL A 55 5.10 -3.80 12.81
C VAL A 55 6.23 -4.79 13.09
N SER A 56 6.93 -4.65 14.21
CA SER A 56 7.89 -5.67 14.69
C SER A 56 8.06 -5.60 16.22
N GLY A 57 8.67 -6.61 16.83
CA GLY A 57 8.89 -6.68 18.27
C GLY A 57 9.75 -7.87 18.71
N VAL A 58 9.93 -8.04 20.02
CA VAL A 58 10.69 -9.15 20.61
C VAL A 58 9.74 -10.30 20.99
N GLY A 59 10.04 -11.52 20.56
CA GLY A 59 9.21 -12.70 20.82
C GLY A 59 8.11 -12.90 19.77
N THR A 60 6.96 -13.44 20.17
CA THR A 60 5.79 -13.59 19.30
C THR A 60 5.23 -12.20 18.99
N VAL A 61 5.08 -11.87 17.70
CA VAL A 61 4.56 -10.57 17.24
C VAL A 61 3.30 -10.81 16.44
N GLU A 62 2.21 -10.13 16.81
CA GLU A 62 0.91 -10.30 16.15
C GLU A 62 0.10 -9.00 16.21
N VAL A 63 -0.53 -8.64 15.10
CA VAL A 63 -1.65 -7.69 15.12
C VAL A 63 -2.94 -8.49 15.39
N ARG A 64 -3.68 -8.10 16.43
CA ARG A 64 -4.88 -8.78 16.91
C ARG A 64 -6.16 -7.98 16.70
N ALA A 65 -6.05 -6.66 16.73
CA ALA A 65 -7.17 -5.75 16.54
C ALA A 65 -6.81 -4.65 15.54
N ILE A 66 -7.78 -4.29 14.70
CA ILE A 66 -7.71 -3.13 13.81
C ILE A 66 -8.99 -2.33 14.00
N ALA A 67 -8.86 -1.03 14.24
CA ALA A 67 -9.97 -0.08 14.22
C ALA A 67 -9.70 1.01 13.18
N VAL A 68 -10.78 1.51 12.57
CA VAL A 68 -10.73 2.53 11.53
C VAL A 68 -11.57 3.71 11.98
N ASP A 69 -11.01 4.91 11.89
CA ASP A 69 -11.71 6.16 12.13
C ASP A 69 -11.38 7.17 11.03
N GLY A 70 -12.29 7.32 10.07
CA GLY A 70 -12.01 8.06 8.86
C GLY A 70 -10.73 7.56 8.18
N ASP A 71 -9.79 8.49 7.91
CA ASP A 71 -8.49 8.22 7.30
C ASP A 71 -7.45 7.60 8.25
N THR A 72 -7.80 7.39 9.52
CA THR A 72 -6.90 6.94 10.57
C THR A 72 -7.10 5.46 10.84
N ILE A 73 -5.99 4.72 10.85
CA ILE A 73 -5.97 3.29 11.18
C ILE A 73 -5.27 3.11 12.51
N TYR A 74 -5.93 2.40 13.42
CA TYR A 74 -5.38 1.99 14.70
C TYR A 74 -5.16 0.49 14.70
N ILE A 75 -3.98 0.09 15.17
CA ILE A 75 -3.63 -1.32 15.32
C ILE A 75 -3.25 -1.62 16.76
N GLY A 76 -3.69 -2.78 17.25
CA GLY A 76 -3.40 -3.28 18.59
C GLY A 76 -2.99 -4.74 18.54
N GLY A 77 -2.10 -5.15 19.43
CA GLY A 77 -1.61 -6.52 19.52
C GLY A 77 -0.39 -6.63 20.41
N LEU A 78 0.56 -7.46 20.00
CA LEU A 78 1.86 -7.63 20.66
C LEU A 78 2.97 -7.20 19.70
N PHE A 79 3.52 -5.99 19.86
CA PHE A 79 4.60 -5.44 19.02
C PHE A 79 5.22 -4.20 19.67
N THR A 80 6.48 -3.90 19.35
CA THR A 80 7.24 -2.78 19.95
C THR A 80 7.74 -1.75 18.93
N SER A 81 7.36 -1.91 17.67
CA SER A 81 7.66 -0.95 16.60
C SER A 81 6.61 -1.02 15.51
N ALA A 82 6.37 0.12 14.87
CA ALA A 82 5.67 0.23 13.60
C ALA A 82 6.56 1.09 12.71
N ALA A 83 7.09 0.55 11.60
CA ALA A 83 8.18 1.20 10.89
C ALA A 83 9.44 1.40 11.73
N ASN A 84 10.07 2.55 11.55
CA ASN A 84 11.08 3.15 12.40
C ASN A 84 10.51 3.82 13.67
N VAL A 85 9.19 3.77 13.91
CA VAL A 85 8.59 4.36 15.10
C VAL A 85 8.58 3.32 16.21
N THR A 86 9.25 3.61 17.33
CA THR A 86 9.09 2.84 18.56
C THR A 86 7.69 3.07 19.11
N VAL A 87 6.97 1.99 19.33
CA VAL A 87 5.60 1.99 19.87
C VAL A 87 5.52 0.91 20.95
N ASN A 88 4.47 0.92 21.77
CA ASN A 88 4.22 -0.16 22.73
C ASN A 88 2.82 -0.71 22.49
N ASN A 89 2.74 -1.84 21.79
CA ASN A 89 1.55 -2.66 21.54
C ASN A 89 0.35 -1.98 20.84
N ILE A 90 0.47 -0.70 20.55
CA ILE A 90 -0.53 0.08 19.83
C ILE A 90 0.14 1.15 18.96
N ALA A 91 -0.35 1.32 17.74
CA ALA A 91 0.16 2.33 16.82
C ALA A 91 -0.99 2.94 16.01
N MET A 92 -0.74 4.16 15.54
CA MET A 92 -1.62 4.88 14.63
C MET A 92 -0.93 5.06 13.29
N PHE A 93 -1.69 4.87 12.22
CA PHE A 93 -1.29 5.22 10.87
C PHE A 93 -2.26 6.26 10.32
N ARG A 94 -1.73 7.42 9.92
CA ARG A 94 -2.50 8.52 9.36
C ARG A 94 -1.65 9.26 8.33
N ASN A 95 -2.25 9.64 7.21
CA ASN A 95 -1.59 10.46 6.17
C ASN A 95 -0.25 9.90 5.67
N GLY A 96 -0.12 8.57 5.54
CA GLY A 96 1.12 7.97 5.05
C GLY A 96 2.19 7.78 6.13
N MET A 97 1.93 8.13 7.39
CA MET A 97 2.92 8.09 8.45
C MET A 97 2.46 7.25 9.64
N TRP A 98 3.42 6.50 10.19
CA TRP A 98 3.27 5.85 11.47
C TRP A 98 3.49 6.84 12.61
N SER A 99 2.76 6.66 13.71
CA SER A 99 2.96 7.42 14.93
C SER A 99 2.69 6.55 16.15
N ALA A 100 3.51 6.74 17.18
CA ALA A 100 3.23 6.23 18.50
C ALA A 100 2.03 6.98 19.08
N LEU A 101 1.16 6.26 19.78
CA LEU A 101 0.12 6.87 20.59
C LEU A 101 0.70 7.09 21.99
N GLY A 102 1.33 8.24 22.21
CA GLY A 102 2.03 8.55 23.45
C GLY A 102 3.09 7.50 23.77
N SER A 103 3.18 7.07 25.03
CA SER A 103 4.04 5.96 25.44
C SER A 103 3.48 4.57 25.13
N GLY A 104 2.30 4.45 24.51
CA GLY A 104 1.63 3.18 24.21
C GLY A 104 1.17 2.42 25.45
N LEU A 105 1.07 1.09 25.35
CA LEU A 105 0.50 0.18 26.36
C LEU A 105 1.48 -0.96 26.68
N ASN A 106 1.64 -1.32 27.95
CA ASN A 106 2.73 -2.19 28.39
C ASN A 106 2.54 -3.71 28.17
N ASP A 107 1.38 -4.14 27.65
CA ASP A 107 1.09 -5.54 27.33
C ASP A 107 0.06 -5.61 26.17
N GLU A 108 -0.38 -6.82 25.83
CA GLU A 108 -1.26 -7.13 24.70
C GLU A 108 -2.56 -6.31 24.68
N VAL A 109 -2.91 -5.84 23.47
CA VAL A 109 -4.20 -5.22 23.15
C VAL A 109 -5.06 -6.23 22.38
N TYR A 110 -6.24 -6.56 22.93
CA TYR A 110 -7.16 -7.54 22.35
C TYR A 110 -8.31 -6.90 21.57
N ALA A 111 -8.76 -5.73 22.00
CA ALA A 111 -9.90 -5.06 21.41
C ALA A 111 -9.66 -3.56 21.26
N LEU A 112 -10.12 -3.01 20.15
CA LEU A 112 -10.13 -1.59 19.85
C LEU A 112 -11.55 -1.17 19.44
N ALA A 113 -11.99 -0.01 19.91
CA ALA A 113 -13.24 0.60 19.49
C ALA A 113 -13.07 2.12 19.40
N VAL A 114 -13.82 2.75 18.50
CA VAL A 114 -13.85 4.21 18.35
C VAL A 114 -15.28 4.68 18.50
N ASP A 115 -15.50 5.73 19.29
CA ASP A 115 -16.82 6.33 19.49
C ASP A 115 -17.15 7.38 18.42
N THR A 116 -18.35 7.96 18.49
CA THR A 116 -18.77 9.00 17.51
C THR A 116 -18.03 10.33 17.70
N ASN A 117 -17.26 10.49 18.78
CA ASN A 117 -16.43 11.66 19.05
C ASN A 117 -14.96 11.43 18.65
N HIS A 118 -14.67 10.36 17.90
CA HIS A 118 -13.32 10.01 17.46
C HIS A 118 -12.36 9.67 18.62
N ILE A 119 -12.90 9.23 19.76
CA ILE A 119 -12.12 8.74 20.90
C ILE A 119 -11.83 7.26 20.68
N LEU A 120 -10.55 6.92 20.65
CA LEU A 120 -10.09 5.53 20.62
C LEU A 120 -10.06 4.95 22.03
N TYR A 121 -10.66 3.76 22.16
CA TYR A 121 -10.63 2.92 23.35
C TYR A 121 -9.83 1.66 23.07
N ALA A 122 -8.97 1.28 24.02
CA ALA A 122 -8.18 0.07 23.96
C ALA A 122 -8.47 -0.80 25.17
N GLY A 123 -8.69 -2.10 24.94
CA GLY A 123 -8.90 -3.12 25.95
C GLY A 123 -7.95 -4.29 25.75
N GLY A 124 -7.42 -4.84 26.84
CA GLY A 124 -6.51 -5.97 26.74
C GLY A 124 -5.98 -6.46 28.07
N LYS A 125 -4.78 -7.01 28.04
CA LYS A 125 -4.05 -7.55 29.20
C LYS A 125 -3.15 -6.50 29.88
N PHE A 126 -2.93 -5.36 29.23
CA PHE A 126 -2.09 -4.27 29.74
C PHE A 126 -2.57 -3.75 31.10
N TYR A 127 -1.63 -3.21 31.86
CA TYR A 127 -1.88 -2.66 33.20
C TYR A 127 -1.49 -1.18 33.30
N GLN A 128 -0.51 -0.73 32.51
CA GLN A 128 0.03 0.63 32.52
C GLN A 128 0.27 1.14 31.09
N SER A 129 0.50 2.45 30.98
CA SER A 129 1.15 3.05 29.81
C SER A 129 2.52 2.40 29.57
N GLY A 130 3.00 2.42 28.33
CA GLY A 130 4.24 1.72 27.97
C GLY A 130 5.51 2.28 28.60
N ASP A 131 5.47 3.48 29.18
CA ASP A 131 6.55 4.03 30.03
C ASP A 131 6.47 3.61 31.51
N GLY A 132 5.43 2.87 31.90
CA GLY A 132 5.18 2.44 33.27
C GLY A 132 4.70 3.54 34.22
N LEU A 133 4.43 4.76 33.73
CA LEU A 133 4.12 5.92 34.59
C LEU A 133 2.63 6.06 34.92
N GLN A 134 1.73 5.64 34.02
CA GLN A 134 0.29 5.76 34.21
C GLN A 134 -0.37 4.39 34.37
N PRO A 135 -0.97 4.08 35.53
CA PRO A 135 -1.87 2.95 35.67
C PRO A 135 -3.12 3.12 34.80
N LEU A 136 -3.39 2.13 33.96
CA LEU A 136 -4.52 2.12 33.04
C LEU A 136 -5.53 1.00 33.37
N TYR A 137 -5.04 -0.13 33.89
CA TYR A 137 -5.84 -1.27 34.35
C TYR A 137 -6.77 -1.81 33.26
N SER A 138 -6.16 -2.36 32.20
CA SER A 138 -6.80 -3.13 31.13
C SER A 138 -7.82 -2.39 30.24
N ILE A 139 -8.12 -1.12 30.52
CA ILE A 139 -8.96 -0.25 29.69
C ILE A 139 -8.39 1.17 29.65
N ALA A 140 -8.25 1.73 28.45
CA ALA A 140 -7.71 3.07 28.29
C ALA A 140 -8.40 3.82 27.16
N LYS A 141 -8.46 5.16 27.29
CA LYS A 141 -8.87 6.05 26.20
C LYS A 141 -7.71 6.92 25.76
N TRP A 142 -7.64 7.15 24.46
CA TRP A 142 -6.75 8.09 23.83
C TRP A 142 -7.49 9.39 23.56
N ASN A 143 -6.98 10.51 24.11
CA ASN A 143 -7.59 11.83 23.93
C ASN A 143 -6.92 12.67 22.83
N GLY A 144 -6.07 12.07 21.99
CA GLY A 144 -5.25 12.78 21.00
C GLY A 144 -3.82 13.10 21.45
N SER A 145 -3.52 13.01 22.75
CA SER A 145 -2.18 13.36 23.30
C SER A 145 -1.65 12.39 24.35
N ALA A 146 -2.51 11.80 25.17
CA ALA A 146 -2.12 10.88 26.22
C ALA A 146 -3.15 9.77 26.42
N TRP A 147 -2.65 8.64 26.90
CA TRP A 147 -3.48 7.57 27.45
C TRP A 147 -3.95 7.96 28.84
N SER A 148 -5.23 7.71 29.11
CA SER A 148 -5.81 7.84 30.44
C SER A 148 -6.67 6.62 30.75
N PRO A 149 -6.74 6.19 32.02
CA PRO A 149 -7.69 5.16 32.42
C PRO A 149 -9.13 5.65 32.21
N LEU A 150 -10.05 4.73 32.00
CA LEU A 150 -11.47 5.03 32.14
C LEU A 150 -11.83 4.94 33.62
N GLY A 151 -11.94 6.09 34.28
CA GLY A 151 -12.18 6.16 35.72
C GLY A 151 -11.09 5.43 36.51
N PRO A 152 -11.44 4.55 37.48
CA PRO A 152 -10.45 3.74 38.20
C PRO A 152 -9.80 2.64 37.33
N GLY A 153 -10.33 2.35 36.14
CA GLY A 153 -9.94 1.19 35.34
C GLY A 153 -10.48 -0.14 35.91
N LEU A 154 -10.07 -1.27 35.31
CA LEU A 154 -10.73 -2.57 35.47
C LEU A 154 -9.76 -3.67 35.96
N ALA A 155 -10.23 -4.50 36.88
CA ALA A 155 -9.53 -5.72 37.29
C ALA A 155 -9.96 -6.90 36.40
N GLY A 156 -9.02 -7.46 35.63
CA GLY A 156 -9.26 -8.55 34.68
C GLY A 156 -8.99 -8.13 33.24
N TRP A 157 -8.93 -9.10 32.32
CA TRP A 157 -8.62 -8.81 30.91
C TRP A 157 -9.88 -8.39 30.17
N VAL A 158 -9.77 -7.35 29.35
CA VAL A 158 -10.83 -6.93 28.43
C VAL A 158 -10.63 -7.67 27.11
N LEU A 159 -11.55 -8.58 26.79
CA LEU A 159 -11.53 -9.41 25.58
C LEU A 159 -12.40 -8.83 24.46
N ALA A 160 -13.46 -8.12 24.82
CA ALA A 160 -14.40 -7.51 23.88
C ALA A 160 -14.74 -6.07 24.29
N LEU A 161 -14.83 -5.19 23.29
CA LEU A 161 -15.24 -3.80 23.44
C LEU A 161 -16.23 -3.43 22.34
N VAL A 162 -17.31 -2.76 22.74
CA VAL A 162 -18.26 -2.13 21.82
C VAL A 162 -18.69 -0.78 22.37
N VAL A 163 -19.05 0.14 21.47
CA VAL A 163 -19.54 1.48 21.81
C VAL A 163 -20.93 1.67 21.19
N ASP A 164 -21.87 2.17 21.98
CA ASP A 164 -23.21 2.51 21.46
C ASP A 164 -23.28 3.92 20.85
N GLY A 165 -24.40 4.23 20.19
CA GLY A 165 -24.61 5.57 19.59
C GLY A 165 -24.69 6.72 20.60
N GLY A 166 -24.74 6.42 21.90
CA GLY A 166 -24.65 7.41 22.98
C GLY A 166 -23.23 7.55 23.55
N ASN A 167 -22.22 6.94 22.90
CA ASN A 167 -20.83 6.89 23.35
C ASN A 167 -20.63 6.19 24.70
N ASN A 168 -21.54 5.30 25.09
CA ASN A 168 -21.28 4.42 26.21
C ASN A 168 -20.37 3.28 25.76
N VAL A 169 -19.37 2.98 26.57
CA VAL A 169 -18.43 1.88 26.32
C VAL A 169 -18.86 0.67 27.13
N TYR A 170 -18.97 -0.48 26.47
CA TYR A 170 -19.21 -1.75 27.11
C TYR A 170 -17.95 -2.60 27.00
N ALA A 171 -17.39 -2.96 28.15
CA ALA A 171 -16.19 -3.78 28.26
C ALA A 171 -16.57 -5.13 28.85
N ALA A 172 -16.07 -6.21 28.26
CA ALA A 172 -16.32 -7.55 28.75
C ALA A 172 -15.11 -8.47 28.59
N GLY A 173 -15.05 -9.50 29.42
CA GLY A 173 -13.90 -10.40 29.50
C GLY A 173 -13.88 -11.17 30.81
N THR A 174 -12.73 -11.21 31.48
CA THR A 174 -12.52 -11.84 32.79
C THR A 174 -12.64 -10.83 33.94
N LEU A 175 -13.47 -9.81 33.75
CA LEU A 175 -13.58 -8.65 34.63
C LEU A 175 -14.16 -9.03 35.98
N THR A 176 -13.63 -8.50 37.08
CA THR A 176 -14.19 -8.76 38.41
C THR A 176 -14.81 -7.50 39.00
N LYS A 177 -14.06 -6.40 39.01
CA LYS A 177 -14.43 -5.14 39.65
C LYS A 177 -13.66 -3.96 39.07
N THR A 178 -14.05 -2.75 39.46
CA THR A 178 -13.24 -1.55 39.30
C THR A 178 -12.07 -1.55 40.29
N MET A 179 -10.97 -0.89 39.92
CA MET A 179 -9.74 -0.93 40.75
C MET A 179 -9.81 -0.13 42.05
N ASP A 180 -10.73 0.82 42.15
CA ASP A 180 -11.06 1.49 43.42
C ASP A 180 -11.84 0.57 44.38
N ASN A 181 -12.18 -0.65 43.93
CA ASN A 181 -12.98 -1.65 44.65
C ASN A 181 -14.41 -1.19 44.99
N LEU A 182 -14.93 -0.14 44.35
CA LEU A 182 -16.26 0.40 44.63
C LEU A 182 -17.36 -0.30 43.84
N THR A 183 -17.04 -0.85 42.66
CA THR A 183 -18.04 -1.45 41.77
C THR A 183 -17.59 -2.86 41.36
N THR A 184 -18.35 -3.87 41.79
CA THR A 184 -18.24 -5.22 41.24
C THR A 184 -18.92 -5.27 39.87
N LEU A 185 -18.26 -5.81 38.86
CA LEU A 185 -18.76 -5.84 37.48
C LEU A 185 -19.21 -7.24 37.05
N THR A 186 -18.48 -8.27 37.48
CA THR A 186 -18.74 -9.68 37.13
C THR A 186 -18.81 -9.88 35.61
N HIS A 187 -17.63 -9.86 35.00
CA HIS A 187 -17.29 -10.13 33.60
C HIS A 187 -17.77 -9.11 32.57
N ILE A 188 -18.57 -8.12 32.96
CA ILE A 188 -19.07 -7.07 32.06
C ILE A 188 -19.36 -5.74 32.77
N GLY A 189 -19.03 -4.62 32.14
CA GLY A 189 -19.29 -3.29 32.70
C GLY A 189 -19.68 -2.26 31.64
N LYS A 190 -20.39 -1.21 32.09
CA LYS A 190 -20.76 -0.06 31.26
C LYS A 190 -20.09 1.22 31.78
N TRP A 191 -19.40 1.92 30.90
CA TRP A 191 -18.91 3.27 31.10
C TRP A 191 -19.85 4.27 30.41
N ASN A 192 -20.36 5.23 31.17
CA ASN A 192 -21.32 6.24 30.67
C ASN A 192 -20.67 7.58 30.28
N GLY A 193 -19.33 7.63 30.22
CA GLY A 193 -18.58 8.87 30.04
C GLY A 193 -17.94 9.40 31.33
N SER A 194 -18.45 9.01 32.51
CA SER A 194 -17.94 9.49 33.81
C SER A 194 -17.72 8.40 34.86
N THR A 195 -18.54 7.35 34.90
CA THR A 195 -18.42 6.27 35.88
C THR A 195 -18.62 4.91 35.24
N TRP A 196 -17.93 3.91 35.80
CA TRP A 196 -18.26 2.52 35.57
C TRP A 196 -19.48 2.14 36.40
N SER A 197 -20.37 1.40 35.77
CA SER A 197 -21.53 0.81 36.42
C SER A 197 -21.57 -0.68 36.15
N ALA A 198 -21.93 -1.43 37.18
CA ALA A 198 -22.31 -2.82 37.03
C ALA A 198 -23.53 -2.91 36.11
N MET A 199 -23.54 -3.90 35.23
CA MET A 199 -24.74 -4.23 34.48
C MET A 199 -25.51 -5.27 35.29
N GLY A 200 -26.36 -4.81 36.21
CA GLY A 200 -27.08 -5.67 37.15
C GLY A 200 -26.10 -6.36 38.10
N SER A 201 -26.30 -7.64 38.38
CA SER A 201 -25.33 -8.48 39.10
C SER A 201 -24.21 -9.03 38.20
N GLY A 202 -24.17 -8.61 36.92
CA GLY A 202 -23.25 -9.10 35.89
C GLY A 202 -23.56 -10.53 35.44
N LEU A 203 -22.58 -11.19 34.84
CA LEU A 203 -22.74 -12.49 34.16
C LEU A 203 -21.68 -13.45 34.67
N ASP A 204 -22.04 -14.61 35.23
CA ASP A 204 -21.07 -15.58 35.77
C ASP A 204 -21.56 -17.03 35.63
N ASN A 205 -20.86 -17.97 36.26
CA ASN A 205 -21.28 -19.35 36.41
C ASN A 205 -21.10 -19.84 37.87
N ALA A 206 -21.57 -21.06 38.16
CA ALA A 206 -21.53 -21.62 39.51
C ALA A 206 -20.11 -21.78 40.08
N THR A 207 -19.09 -21.87 39.21
CA THR A 207 -17.67 -21.99 39.56
C THR A 207 -16.96 -20.64 39.68
N HIS A 208 -17.64 -19.53 39.38
CA HIS A 208 -17.11 -18.16 39.35
C HIS A 208 -15.87 -17.99 38.45
N ASP A 209 -15.80 -18.81 37.40
CA ASP A 209 -14.77 -18.75 36.35
C ASP A 209 -15.39 -18.43 34.98
N GLY A 210 -16.59 -17.85 34.98
CA GLY A 210 -17.23 -17.35 33.78
C GLY A 210 -16.39 -16.28 33.08
N TYR A 211 -16.70 -16.03 31.81
CA TYR A 211 -16.22 -14.85 31.10
C TYR A 211 -17.15 -14.56 29.93
N VAL A 212 -17.07 -13.32 29.45
CA VAL A 212 -17.77 -12.86 28.25
C VAL A 212 -16.74 -12.69 27.14
N ASN A 213 -16.94 -13.39 26.03
CA ASN A 213 -16.01 -13.43 24.90
C ASN A 213 -16.44 -12.51 23.76
N ALA A 214 -17.74 -12.27 23.60
CA ALA A 214 -18.28 -11.55 22.47
C ALA A 214 -19.43 -10.62 22.88
N LEU A 215 -19.48 -9.44 22.24
CA LEU A 215 -20.50 -8.43 22.45
C LEU A 215 -21.11 -8.00 21.11
N ALA A 216 -22.41 -7.71 21.12
CA ALA A 216 -23.10 -7.04 20.00
C ALA A 216 -24.11 -6.03 20.54
N ILE A 217 -24.40 -5.01 19.75
CA ILE A 217 -25.39 -3.97 20.07
C ILE A 217 -26.47 -3.95 19.00
N SER A 218 -27.74 -3.85 19.43
CA SER A 218 -28.86 -3.48 18.56
C SER A 218 -29.73 -2.45 19.26
N GLY A 219 -29.72 -1.22 18.76
CA GLY A 219 -30.41 -0.11 19.41
C GLY A 219 -29.86 0.10 20.82
N SER A 220 -30.73 0.02 21.83
CA SER A 220 -30.35 0.13 23.24
C SER A 220 -29.98 -1.20 23.90
N ASN A 221 -30.07 -2.31 23.16
CA ASN A 221 -29.80 -3.64 23.72
C ASN A 221 -28.33 -4.01 23.57
N VAL A 222 -27.78 -4.63 24.60
CA VAL A 222 -26.47 -5.25 24.55
C VAL A 222 -26.64 -6.75 24.64
N TYR A 223 -26.01 -7.49 23.75
CA TYR A 223 -25.99 -8.93 23.79
C TYR A 223 -24.59 -9.39 24.17
N ALA A 224 -24.53 -10.30 25.13
CA ALA A 224 -23.29 -10.87 25.64
C ALA A 224 -23.28 -12.37 25.36
N GLY A 225 -22.16 -12.88 24.87
CA GLY A 225 -21.90 -14.30 24.66
C GLY A 225 -20.60 -14.74 25.34
N GLY A 226 -20.59 -15.90 25.97
CA GLY A 226 -19.38 -16.42 26.63
C GLY A 226 -19.57 -17.77 27.33
N GLN A 227 -18.86 -17.99 28.44
CA GLN A 227 -18.92 -19.23 29.23
C GLN A 227 -19.89 -19.17 30.41
N PHE A 228 -20.47 -18.00 30.70
CA PHE A 228 -21.39 -17.79 31.82
C PHE A 228 -22.69 -18.63 31.72
N THR A 229 -23.29 -18.97 32.87
CA THR A 229 -24.53 -19.76 32.99
C THR A 229 -25.57 -19.12 33.93
N ALA A 230 -25.30 -17.94 34.48
CA ALA A 230 -26.27 -17.23 35.31
C ALA A 230 -25.90 -15.75 35.38
N THR A 231 -26.80 -14.95 35.94
CA THR A 231 -26.41 -13.65 36.51
C THR A 231 -25.46 -13.87 37.68
N GLY A 232 -24.63 -12.87 38.01
CA GLY A 232 -23.60 -13.03 39.06
C GLY A 232 -24.14 -13.28 40.48
N ASP A 233 -25.41 -13.00 40.73
CA ASP A 233 -26.11 -13.36 41.97
C ASP A 233 -26.67 -14.80 41.96
N ASN A 234 -26.48 -15.53 40.85
CA ASN A 234 -27.03 -16.85 40.57
C ASN A 234 -28.58 -16.94 40.65
N LEU A 235 -29.30 -15.81 40.59
CA LEU A 235 -30.77 -15.78 40.68
C LEU A 235 -31.45 -16.02 39.34
N THR A 236 -30.84 -15.55 38.25
CA THR A 236 -31.37 -15.74 36.89
C THR A 236 -30.48 -16.72 36.15
N LEU A 237 -31.02 -17.87 35.81
CA LEU A 237 -30.33 -18.82 34.96
C LEU A 237 -30.18 -18.23 33.56
N LEU A 238 -28.94 -18.21 33.08
CA LEU A 238 -28.58 -17.84 31.73
C LEU A 238 -27.89 -19.05 31.09
N THR A 239 -27.71 -19.05 29.78
CA THR A 239 -27.06 -20.19 29.13
C THR A 239 -26.16 -19.67 28.04
N ARG A 240 -25.07 -19.04 28.47
CA ARG A 240 -23.94 -18.57 27.64
C ARG A 240 -24.26 -17.46 26.65
N ILE A 241 -25.52 -17.02 26.62
CA ILE A 241 -25.98 -15.84 25.90
C ILE A 241 -27.02 -15.10 26.74
N ALA A 242 -26.95 -13.77 26.74
CA ALA A 242 -27.89 -12.92 27.47
C ALA A 242 -28.10 -11.58 26.75
N ARG A 243 -29.26 -10.99 26.99
CA ARG A 243 -29.63 -9.65 26.53
C ARG A 243 -29.75 -8.74 27.73
N TRP A 244 -29.08 -7.61 27.66
CA TRP A 244 -29.32 -6.48 28.53
C TRP A 244 -30.39 -5.61 27.88
N ASP A 245 -31.55 -5.54 28.53
CA ASP A 245 -32.60 -4.59 28.19
C ASP A 245 -33.18 -3.99 29.47
N SER A 246 -33.55 -2.71 29.38
CA SER A 246 -34.25 -1.99 30.47
C SER A 246 -33.61 -2.10 31.86
N GLY A 247 -32.29 -2.27 31.95
CA GLY A 247 -31.59 -2.37 33.23
C GLY A 247 -31.46 -3.79 33.81
N THR A 248 -31.81 -4.83 33.04
CA THR A 248 -31.79 -6.22 33.50
C THR A 248 -31.18 -7.17 32.47
N TRP A 249 -30.52 -8.23 32.95
CA TRP A 249 -30.13 -9.36 32.12
C TRP A 249 -31.27 -10.35 32.00
N SER A 250 -31.61 -10.70 30.77
CA SER A 250 -32.55 -11.77 30.47
C SER A 250 -31.89 -12.85 29.61
N ALA A 251 -32.30 -14.10 29.86
CA ALA A 251 -31.94 -15.21 28.99
C ALA A 251 -32.62 -15.03 27.63
N LEU A 252 -31.88 -15.33 26.55
CA LEU A 252 -32.52 -15.56 25.26
C LEU A 252 -32.96 -17.02 25.22
N GLY A 253 -34.22 -17.29 25.56
CA GLY A 253 -34.79 -18.64 25.54
C GLY A 253 -33.95 -19.64 26.33
N THR A 254 -33.63 -20.79 25.72
CA THR A 254 -32.82 -21.85 26.34
C THR A 254 -31.31 -21.67 26.15
N GLY A 255 -30.85 -20.70 25.36
CA GLY A 255 -29.43 -20.43 25.04
C GLY A 255 -28.63 -21.63 24.52
N PHE A 256 -27.42 -21.84 25.06
CA PHE A 256 -26.41 -22.74 24.50
C PHE A 256 -25.73 -23.66 25.51
N ALA A 257 -25.40 -24.88 25.05
CA ALA A 257 -24.67 -25.89 25.83
C ALA A 257 -23.14 -25.69 25.81
N SER A 258 -22.62 -24.89 24.89
CA SER A 258 -21.19 -24.62 24.71
C SER A 258 -20.92 -23.13 24.60
N THR A 259 -19.67 -22.72 24.87
CA THR A 259 -19.23 -21.32 24.90
C THR A 259 -19.59 -20.60 23.61
N VAL A 260 -20.22 -19.42 23.71
CA VAL A 260 -20.48 -18.58 22.54
C VAL A 260 -19.16 -17.94 22.09
N LEU A 261 -18.81 -18.15 20.82
CA LEU A 261 -17.57 -17.68 20.22
C LEU A 261 -17.74 -16.33 19.52
N ALA A 262 -18.79 -16.20 18.71
CA ALA A 262 -19.10 -14.99 17.97
C ALA A 262 -20.59 -14.64 18.09
N ILE A 263 -20.89 -13.35 18.07
CA ILE A 263 -22.24 -12.80 18.10
C ILE A 263 -22.35 -11.60 17.16
N VAL A 264 -23.45 -11.50 16.44
CA VAL A 264 -23.80 -10.30 15.67
C VAL A 264 -25.29 -10.05 15.77
N ALA A 265 -25.69 -8.77 15.82
CA ALA A 265 -27.09 -8.37 15.87
C ALA A 265 -27.40 -7.37 14.75
N ASP A 266 -28.57 -7.50 14.12
CA ASP A 266 -29.09 -6.47 13.21
C ASP A 266 -29.80 -5.37 14.00
N GLY A 267 -30.10 -4.23 13.36
CA GLY A 267 -30.78 -3.11 14.02
C GLY A 267 -32.22 -3.40 14.46
N ALA A 268 -32.80 -4.53 14.06
CA ALA A 268 -34.13 -4.97 14.45
C ALA A 268 -34.11 -5.92 15.65
N GLY A 269 -32.94 -6.23 16.21
CA GLY A 269 -32.78 -7.13 17.36
C GLY A 269 -32.73 -8.61 16.99
N LYS A 270 -32.56 -8.95 15.71
CA LYS A 270 -32.24 -10.33 15.30
C LYS A 270 -30.79 -10.61 15.67
N VAL A 271 -30.55 -11.75 16.33
CA VAL A 271 -29.21 -12.11 16.82
C VAL A 271 -28.78 -13.43 16.20
N TYR A 272 -27.52 -13.50 15.80
CA TYR A 272 -26.87 -14.74 15.37
C TYR A 272 -25.71 -15.02 16.30
N ALA A 273 -25.59 -16.27 16.73
CA ALA A 273 -24.52 -16.70 17.61
C ALA A 273 -24.00 -18.08 17.21
N SER A 274 -22.68 -18.25 17.32
CA SER A 274 -21.98 -19.52 17.14
C SER A 274 -21.32 -19.99 18.43
N THR A 275 -21.06 -21.29 18.55
CA THR A 275 -20.45 -21.87 19.77
C THR A 275 -19.26 -22.76 19.49
N SER A 276 -18.47 -23.02 20.53
CA SER A 276 -17.40 -24.02 20.54
C SER A 276 -17.90 -25.46 20.42
N GLY A 277 -19.21 -25.68 20.57
CA GLY A 277 -19.89 -26.96 20.36
C GLY A 277 -20.37 -27.17 18.92
N ASN A 278 -19.90 -26.35 17.97
CA ASN A 278 -20.29 -26.37 16.56
C ASN A 278 -21.81 -26.14 16.36
N GLU A 279 -22.38 -25.21 17.14
CA GLU A 279 -23.76 -24.75 16.93
C GLU A 279 -23.77 -23.39 16.25
N ILE A 280 -24.81 -23.14 15.44
CA ILE A 280 -25.19 -21.81 14.99
C ILE A 280 -26.71 -21.65 15.05
N LYS A 281 -27.15 -20.61 15.73
CA LYS A 281 -28.58 -20.33 15.93
C LYS A 281 -28.89 -18.87 15.63
N LYS A 282 -30.15 -18.64 15.25
CA LYS A 282 -30.74 -17.32 15.04
C LYS A 282 -31.83 -17.09 16.08
N TRP A 283 -31.77 -15.95 16.74
CA TRP A 283 -32.82 -15.45 17.62
C TRP A 283 -33.72 -14.50 16.84
N GLU A 284 -34.99 -14.84 16.75
CA GLU A 284 -36.02 -14.00 16.16
C GLU A 284 -37.37 -14.36 16.80
N SER A 285 -38.24 -13.37 16.99
CA SER A 285 -39.59 -13.59 17.52
C SER A 285 -39.64 -14.36 18.85
N GLY A 286 -38.64 -14.15 19.72
CA GLY A 286 -38.61 -14.73 21.07
C GLY A 286 -38.13 -16.19 21.17
N SER A 287 -37.56 -16.75 20.09
CA SER A 287 -37.06 -18.12 20.10
C SER A 287 -35.75 -18.29 19.34
N TRP A 288 -34.96 -19.29 19.74
CA TRP A 288 -33.80 -19.74 18.98
C TRP A 288 -34.21 -20.77 17.94
N ALA A 289 -33.92 -20.48 16.68
CA ALA A 289 -33.95 -21.46 15.61
C ALA A 289 -32.53 -21.93 15.30
N SER A 290 -32.31 -23.24 15.29
CA SER A 290 -31.09 -23.80 14.72
C SER A 290 -31.01 -23.46 13.24
N LEU A 291 -29.86 -22.98 12.78
CA LEU A 291 -29.63 -22.79 11.35
C LEU A 291 -29.05 -24.06 10.69
N GLY A 292 -28.91 -25.16 11.44
CA GLY A 292 -28.42 -26.44 10.94
C GLY A 292 -27.28 -27.01 11.79
N SER A 293 -27.01 -28.30 11.62
CA SER A 293 -25.88 -28.97 12.27
C SER A 293 -24.56 -28.55 11.63
N VAL A 294 -23.61 -28.04 12.40
CA VAL A 294 -22.27 -27.68 11.93
C VAL A 294 -21.26 -28.72 12.40
N ASN A 295 -20.25 -29.01 11.59
CA ASN A 295 -19.20 -29.99 11.92
C ASN A 295 -17.84 -29.37 12.27
N GLY A 296 -17.81 -28.06 12.50
CA GLY A 296 -16.63 -27.31 12.92
C GLY A 296 -17.02 -25.97 13.51
N ALA A 297 -16.06 -25.28 14.12
CA ALA A 297 -16.32 -24.03 14.83
C ALA A 297 -16.53 -22.89 13.82
N ILE A 298 -17.38 -21.92 14.19
CA ILE A 298 -17.54 -20.66 13.47
C ILE A 298 -16.93 -19.57 14.34
N TYR A 299 -15.80 -19.02 13.91
CA TYR A 299 -15.01 -18.02 14.65
C TYR A 299 -15.46 -16.59 14.37
N SER A 300 -16.06 -16.33 13.22
CA SER A 300 -16.44 -14.98 12.79
C SER A 300 -17.84 -14.96 12.18
N LEU A 301 -18.64 -13.99 12.60
CA LEU A 301 -19.96 -13.68 12.06
C LEU A 301 -20.01 -12.21 11.68
N ALA A 302 -20.55 -11.89 10.51
CA ALA A 302 -20.74 -10.53 10.08
C ALA A 302 -22.05 -10.37 9.33
N LEU A 303 -22.68 -9.20 9.47
CA LEU A 303 -23.84 -8.79 8.68
C LEU A 303 -23.40 -7.77 7.63
N ASP A 304 -23.92 -7.89 6.42
CA ASP A 304 -23.87 -6.78 5.48
C ASP A 304 -24.98 -5.75 5.75
N ALA A 305 -24.97 -4.64 5.01
CA ALA A 305 -25.96 -3.58 5.14
C ALA A 305 -27.41 -4.04 4.83
N GLY A 306 -27.58 -5.16 4.13
CA GLY A 306 -28.88 -5.78 3.87
C GLY A 306 -29.34 -6.73 4.97
N GLY A 307 -28.54 -6.95 6.02
CA GLY A 307 -28.84 -7.89 7.10
C GLY A 307 -28.56 -9.35 6.74
N MET A 308 -27.79 -9.59 5.68
CA MET A 308 -27.37 -10.92 5.25
C MET A 308 -26.21 -11.40 6.09
N LEU A 309 -26.27 -12.65 6.53
CA LEU A 309 -25.26 -13.21 7.43
C LEU A 309 -24.13 -13.90 6.65
N TYR A 310 -22.91 -13.62 7.06
CA TYR A 310 -21.71 -14.31 6.62
C TYR A 310 -21.05 -15.00 7.80
N ALA A 311 -20.62 -16.24 7.59
CA ALA A 311 -19.94 -17.06 8.59
C ALA A 311 -18.57 -17.50 8.07
N GLY A 312 -17.55 -17.37 8.93
CA GLY A 312 -16.19 -17.87 8.70
C GLY A 312 -15.74 -18.77 9.86
N GLY A 313 -15.10 -19.89 9.55
CA GLY A 313 -14.68 -20.85 10.57
C GLY A 313 -13.85 -22.01 10.05
N SER A 314 -13.89 -23.14 10.76
CA SER A 314 -13.23 -24.41 10.45
C SER A 314 -14.22 -25.54 10.06
N PHE A 315 -15.45 -25.18 9.72
CA PHE A 315 -16.53 -26.11 9.35
C PHE A 315 -16.48 -26.49 7.87
N SER A 316 -16.81 -27.72 7.51
CA SER A 316 -17.02 -28.08 6.09
C SER A 316 -18.50 -28.11 5.68
N ASN A 317 -19.42 -28.25 6.63
CA ASN A 317 -20.86 -28.37 6.38
C ASN A 317 -21.69 -27.59 7.39
N ILE A 318 -22.85 -27.09 6.94
CA ILE A 318 -23.97 -26.70 7.79
C ILE A 318 -25.23 -27.39 7.25
N GLY A 319 -25.87 -28.22 8.07
CA GLY A 319 -26.89 -29.17 7.61
C GLY A 319 -26.32 -30.15 6.60
N SER A 320 -27.06 -30.42 5.52
CA SER A 320 -26.59 -31.23 4.39
C SER A 320 -25.77 -30.42 3.37
N THR A 321 -25.66 -29.11 3.53
CA THR A 321 -24.99 -28.23 2.57
C THR A 321 -23.48 -28.23 2.83
N THR A 322 -22.69 -28.46 1.78
CA THR A 322 -21.22 -28.35 1.84
C THR A 322 -20.82 -26.91 1.56
N LEU A 323 -20.14 -26.28 2.52
CA LEU A 323 -19.88 -24.83 2.54
C LEU A 323 -18.38 -24.49 2.63
N ARG A 324 -17.57 -25.37 3.24
CA ARG A 324 -16.09 -25.30 3.20
C ARG A 324 -15.53 -23.99 3.76
N ASN A 325 -15.63 -23.86 5.09
CA ASN A 325 -15.11 -22.81 5.97
C ASN A 325 -15.75 -21.42 5.85
N VAL A 326 -16.58 -21.21 4.83
CA VAL A 326 -17.24 -19.93 4.61
C VAL A 326 -18.65 -20.13 4.07
N ALA A 327 -19.60 -19.32 4.54
CA ALA A 327 -20.97 -19.42 4.09
C ALA A 327 -21.71 -18.08 4.13
N LYS A 328 -22.73 -18.00 3.30
CA LYS A 328 -23.70 -16.89 3.25
C LYS A 328 -25.08 -17.41 3.62
N TYR A 329 -25.84 -16.63 4.37
CA TYR A 329 -27.18 -16.99 4.81
C TYR A 329 -28.18 -15.86 4.55
N ASP A 330 -29.24 -16.20 3.82
CA ASP A 330 -30.36 -15.33 3.44
C ASP A 330 -31.73 -15.87 3.88
N GLY A 331 -31.72 -16.85 4.78
CA GLY A 331 -32.85 -17.76 5.04
C GLY A 331 -32.47 -19.21 4.74
N THR A 332 -31.56 -19.41 3.80
CA THR A 332 -30.91 -20.69 3.50
C THR A 332 -29.39 -20.53 3.42
N TRP A 333 -28.64 -21.60 3.71
CA TRP A 333 -27.18 -21.57 3.59
C TRP A 333 -26.75 -21.76 2.14
N HIS A 334 -25.94 -20.82 1.67
CA HIS A 334 -25.33 -20.86 0.35
C HIS A 334 -23.81 -20.96 0.46
N PRO A 335 -23.19 -21.88 -0.29
CA PRO A 335 -21.74 -21.86 -0.44
C PRO A 335 -21.34 -20.57 -1.16
N LEU A 336 -20.22 -19.99 -0.73
CA LEU A 336 -19.56 -18.98 -1.53
C LEU A 336 -18.58 -19.70 -2.44
N ASP A 337 -19.01 -19.98 -3.67
CA ASP A 337 -18.20 -20.71 -4.66
C ASP A 337 -17.74 -22.08 -4.11
N GLY A 338 -16.49 -22.51 -4.34
CA GLY A 338 -15.93 -23.70 -3.70
C GLY A 338 -15.66 -23.57 -2.20
N GLY A 339 -15.71 -22.37 -1.62
CA GLY A 339 -15.27 -22.10 -0.24
C GLY A 339 -13.73 -22.00 -0.09
N LEU A 340 -13.28 -21.87 1.16
CA LEU A 340 -11.91 -21.49 1.55
C LEU A 340 -11.18 -22.65 2.25
N GLY A 341 -11.26 -23.84 1.66
CA GLY A 341 -10.53 -25.02 2.13
C GLY A 341 -11.36 -26.02 2.93
N GLY A 342 -10.66 -26.82 3.75
CA GLY A 342 -11.21 -27.79 4.69
C GLY A 342 -10.18 -28.08 5.79
N SER A 343 -10.58 -28.77 6.87
CA SER A 343 -9.69 -29.02 8.02
C SER A 343 -8.28 -29.45 7.60
N PRO A 344 -7.20 -28.77 8.07
CA PRO A 344 -7.15 -27.84 9.21
C PRO A 344 -7.39 -26.35 8.89
N ASP A 345 -7.82 -26.00 7.67
CA ASP A 345 -8.01 -24.59 7.28
C ASP A 345 -9.08 -23.90 8.13
N SER A 346 -8.87 -22.63 8.49
CA SER A 346 -9.76 -21.82 9.33
C SER A 346 -9.86 -20.37 8.86
N VAL A 347 -11.07 -19.80 8.88
CA VAL A 347 -11.31 -18.36 8.66
C VAL A 347 -11.55 -17.67 10.01
N TYR A 348 -10.68 -16.71 10.36
CA TYR A 348 -10.74 -15.99 11.64
C TYR A 348 -11.44 -14.62 11.54
N ALA A 349 -11.40 -13.99 10.36
CA ALA A 349 -12.04 -12.71 10.12
C ALA A 349 -12.83 -12.74 8.81
N ILE A 350 -14.09 -12.29 8.85
CA ILE A 350 -14.92 -12.08 7.67
C ILE A 350 -15.50 -10.66 7.69
N VAL A 351 -15.34 -9.92 6.58
CA VAL A 351 -15.79 -8.53 6.46
C VAL A 351 -16.56 -8.36 5.14
N PRO A 352 -17.89 -8.28 5.17
CA PRO A 352 -18.67 -7.85 4.02
C PRO A 352 -18.47 -6.34 3.79
N SER A 353 -18.27 -5.95 2.54
CA SER A 353 -18.07 -4.56 2.13
C SER A 353 -18.69 -4.32 0.76
N GLY A 354 -19.84 -3.66 0.73
CA GLY A 354 -20.64 -3.51 -0.48
C GLY A 354 -21.03 -4.88 -1.05
N SER A 355 -20.69 -5.14 -2.32
CA SER A 355 -20.94 -6.43 -2.97
C SER A 355 -19.82 -7.46 -2.79
N ARG A 356 -18.80 -7.15 -1.99
CA ARG A 356 -17.62 -8.00 -1.77
C ARG A 356 -17.61 -8.58 -0.38
N VAL A 357 -16.94 -9.71 -0.23
CA VAL A 357 -16.63 -10.30 1.07
C VAL A 357 -15.14 -10.58 1.15
N TYR A 358 -14.54 -10.13 2.23
CA TYR A 358 -13.13 -10.36 2.52
C TYR A 358 -13.00 -11.37 3.64
N ALA A 359 -12.12 -12.35 3.46
CA ALA A 359 -11.86 -13.40 4.44
C ALA A 359 -10.36 -13.48 4.74
N GLY A 360 -10.02 -13.60 6.01
CA GLY A 360 -8.65 -13.74 6.50
C GLY A 360 -8.57 -14.88 7.52
N GLY A 361 -7.49 -15.66 7.49
CA GLY A 361 -7.34 -16.77 8.43
C GLY A 361 -6.10 -17.63 8.19
N HIS A 362 -6.19 -18.88 8.63
CA HIS A 362 -5.19 -19.90 8.36
C HIS A 362 -5.69 -20.84 7.25
N PHE A 363 -5.50 -20.48 5.98
CA PHE A 363 -5.88 -21.31 4.83
C PHE A 363 -4.92 -21.13 3.66
N GLY A 364 -4.58 -22.22 2.95
CA GLY A 364 -3.62 -22.17 1.84
C GLY A 364 -4.23 -22.03 0.45
N THR A 365 -5.41 -22.61 0.20
CA THR A 365 -5.96 -22.78 -1.16
C THR A 365 -7.49 -22.63 -1.21
N SER A 366 -8.04 -22.29 -2.38
CA SER A 366 -9.44 -22.55 -2.68
C SER A 366 -9.64 -24.05 -2.86
N THR A 367 -10.82 -24.58 -2.55
CA THR A 367 -11.07 -26.03 -2.69
C THR A 367 -10.87 -26.53 -4.14
N GLY A 368 -10.34 -27.75 -4.25
CA GLY A 368 -9.90 -28.35 -5.52
C GLY A 368 -8.45 -28.05 -5.92
N GLY A 369 -7.70 -27.29 -5.12
CA GLY A 369 -6.27 -27.01 -5.35
C GLY A 369 -5.98 -26.06 -6.51
N ALA A 370 -7.01 -25.44 -7.10
CA ALA A 370 -6.87 -24.65 -8.33
C ALA A 370 -6.30 -23.24 -8.10
N THR A 371 -6.47 -22.67 -6.89
CA THR A 371 -6.05 -21.29 -6.60
C THR A 371 -5.38 -21.19 -5.23
N ALA A 372 -4.12 -20.75 -5.17
CA ALA A 372 -3.45 -20.40 -3.92
C ALA A 372 -4.02 -19.08 -3.41
N LEU A 373 -4.73 -19.11 -2.28
CA LEU A 373 -5.35 -17.92 -1.69
C LEU A 373 -4.48 -17.32 -0.59
N ASN A 374 -3.56 -18.10 0.00
CA ASN A 374 -2.50 -17.60 0.88
C ASN A 374 -3.07 -16.72 2.01
N HIS A 375 -3.93 -17.29 2.84
CA HIS A 375 -4.44 -16.72 4.09
C HIS A 375 -5.35 -15.48 3.98
N VAL A 376 -5.62 -14.97 2.76
CA VAL A 376 -6.55 -13.86 2.52
C VAL A 376 -7.25 -13.99 1.17
N ALA A 377 -8.57 -13.79 1.13
CA ALA A 377 -9.38 -14.02 -0.07
C ALA A 377 -10.46 -12.94 -0.31
N ASN A 378 -10.77 -12.69 -1.59
CA ASN A 378 -11.79 -11.75 -2.04
C ASN A 378 -12.92 -12.50 -2.75
N TRP A 379 -14.14 -12.43 -2.24
CA TRP A 379 -15.31 -12.89 -2.99
C TRP A 379 -15.94 -11.72 -3.73
N ASN A 380 -16.05 -11.84 -5.05
CA ASN A 380 -16.52 -10.78 -5.94
C ASN A 380 -18.03 -10.80 -6.22
N GLY A 381 -18.79 -11.64 -5.51
CA GLY A 381 -20.20 -11.91 -5.79
C GLY A 381 -20.47 -13.23 -6.51
N THR A 382 -19.45 -13.84 -7.12
CA THR A 382 -19.60 -15.13 -7.83
C THR A 382 -18.51 -16.14 -7.49
N ARG A 383 -17.26 -15.70 -7.33
CA ARG A 383 -16.11 -16.58 -7.07
C ARG A 383 -15.12 -16.00 -6.09
N TRP A 384 -14.35 -16.87 -5.45
CA TRP A 384 -13.16 -16.45 -4.70
C TRP A 384 -12.03 -16.12 -5.68
N GLY A 385 -11.53 -14.89 -5.58
CA GLY A 385 -10.33 -14.44 -6.25
C GLY A 385 -9.15 -14.35 -5.30
N THR A 386 -7.95 -14.49 -5.84
CA THR A 386 -6.71 -14.17 -5.12
C THR A 386 -6.65 -12.69 -4.80
N PHE A 387 -6.08 -12.38 -3.65
CA PHE A 387 -5.63 -11.03 -3.28
C PHE A 387 -4.14 -10.91 -3.67
N GLY A 388 -3.84 -10.72 -4.95
CA GLY A 388 -2.44 -10.75 -5.42
C GLY A 388 -1.73 -12.06 -5.05
N GLY A 389 -0.57 -11.97 -4.39
CA GLY A 389 0.19 -13.13 -3.86
C GLY A 389 -0.24 -13.61 -2.46
N GLY A 390 -1.21 -12.94 -1.82
CA GLY A 390 -1.65 -13.20 -0.44
C GLY A 390 -0.55 -13.02 0.62
N MET A 391 -0.73 -13.66 1.77
CA MET A 391 0.17 -13.62 2.94
C MET A 391 0.89 -14.96 3.13
N ASN A 392 2.05 -14.97 3.79
CA ASN A 392 2.75 -16.21 4.13
C ASN A 392 2.47 -16.73 5.56
N GLY A 393 1.45 -16.18 6.22
CA GLY A 393 1.07 -16.54 7.57
C GLY A 393 -0.35 -16.11 7.89
N GLN A 394 -0.81 -16.44 9.09
CA GLN A 394 -2.20 -16.26 9.51
C GLN A 394 -2.61 -14.78 9.53
N VAL A 395 -3.84 -14.50 9.06
CA VAL A 395 -4.50 -13.21 9.19
C VAL A 395 -5.53 -13.30 10.32
N ASN A 396 -5.35 -12.48 11.36
CA ASN A 396 -6.18 -12.49 12.57
C ASN A 396 -7.30 -11.45 12.50
N ALA A 397 -7.02 -10.30 11.88
CA ALA A 397 -7.92 -9.17 11.80
C ALA A 397 -7.98 -8.60 10.38
N LEU A 398 -9.18 -8.20 9.98
CA LEU A 398 -9.43 -7.48 8.73
C LEU A 398 -10.22 -6.22 9.03
N ALA A 399 -9.92 -5.16 8.29
CA ALA A 399 -10.74 -3.96 8.25
C ALA A 399 -10.77 -3.38 6.83
N THR A 400 -11.79 -2.59 6.54
CA THR A 400 -11.93 -1.90 5.25
C THR A 400 -12.11 -0.42 5.46
N PHE A 401 -11.45 0.39 4.64
CA PHE A 401 -11.71 1.83 4.56
C PHE A 401 -11.63 2.29 3.11
N GLY A 402 -12.69 2.92 2.62
CA GLY A 402 -12.82 3.21 1.19
C GLY A 402 -12.66 1.95 0.35
N ASN A 403 -11.67 1.93 -0.55
CA ASN A 403 -11.35 0.77 -1.39
C ASN A 403 -10.24 -0.12 -0.80
N ASN A 404 -9.65 0.28 0.32
CA ASN A 404 -8.51 -0.41 0.90
C ASN A 404 -8.97 -1.54 1.83
N VAL A 405 -8.20 -2.61 1.84
CA VAL A 405 -8.35 -3.71 2.81
C VAL A 405 -7.08 -3.80 3.62
N TYR A 406 -7.24 -3.78 4.94
CA TYR A 406 -6.15 -3.88 5.90
C TYR A 406 -6.18 -5.28 6.49
N ALA A 407 -5.04 -5.96 6.44
CA ALA A 407 -4.86 -7.29 7.02
C ALA A 407 -3.80 -7.22 8.10
N GLY A 408 -4.15 -7.65 9.31
CA GLY A 408 -3.25 -7.77 10.46
C GLY A 408 -3.18 -9.21 10.94
N GLY A 409 -2.01 -9.70 11.29
CA GLY A 409 -1.84 -11.07 11.76
C GLY A 409 -0.39 -11.46 12.02
N ALA A 410 -0.12 -12.77 11.95
CA ALA A 410 1.20 -13.35 12.15
C ALA A 410 1.82 -13.81 10.81
N PHE A 411 2.09 -12.84 9.93
CA PHE A 411 2.74 -13.04 8.62
C PHE A 411 3.94 -12.10 8.47
N ASN A 412 4.89 -12.42 7.59
CA ASN A 412 6.04 -11.54 7.32
C ASN A 412 6.28 -11.24 5.83
N SER A 413 5.38 -11.69 4.97
CA SER A 413 5.32 -11.38 3.55
C SER A 413 3.86 -11.24 3.14
N PRO A 414 3.51 -10.24 2.32
CA PRO A 414 4.37 -9.30 1.59
C PRO A 414 4.76 -8.05 2.42
N ALA A 415 4.21 -7.92 3.62
CA ALA A 415 4.61 -6.96 4.64
C ALA A 415 4.60 -7.62 6.02
N THR A 416 5.26 -7.03 7.01
CA THR A 416 5.45 -7.68 8.31
C THR A 416 4.29 -7.40 9.26
N TYR A 417 3.46 -8.42 9.50
CA TYR A 417 2.30 -8.46 10.39
C TYR A 417 1.13 -7.51 10.07
N LEU A 418 1.33 -6.53 9.20
CA LEU A 418 0.30 -5.64 8.68
C LEU A 418 0.55 -5.32 7.21
N ALA A 419 -0.49 -5.46 6.40
CA ALA A 419 -0.48 -5.13 4.99
C ALA A 419 -1.76 -4.40 4.58
N VAL A 420 -1.64 -3.52 3.59
CA VAL A 420 -2.77 -2.86 2.92
C VAL A 420 -2.84 -3.34 1.47
N TRP A 421 -4.05 -3.67 1.04
CA TRP A 421 -4.37 -3.86 -0.36
C TRP A 421 -4.97 -2.56 -0.90
N ASP A 422 -4.29 -1.98 -1.88
CA ASP A 422 -4.67 -0.71 -2.50
C ASP A 422 -5.48 -0.87 -3.80
N GLY A 423 -5.83 -2.11 -4.16
CA GLY A 423 -6.47 -2.43 -5.44
C GLY A 423 -5.51 -3.01 -6.49
N PHE A 424 -4.19 -2.85 -6.32
CA PHE A 424 -3.16 -3.29 -7.27
C PHE A 424 -2.23 -4.34 -6.68
N GLY A 425 -1.94 -4.26 -5.39
CA GLY A 425 -1.06 -5.18 -4.71
C GLY A 425 -1.16 -5.04 -3.20
N TRP A 426 -0.60 -6.02 -2.49
CA TRP A 426 -0.32 -5.84 -1.08
C TRP A 426 0.97 -5.05 -0.89
N ALA A 427 0.93 -4.10 0.02
CA ALA A 427 2.09 -3.35 0.49
C ALA A 427 2.03 -3.21 2.01
N GLY A 428 3.16 -2.87 2.64
CA GLY A 428 3.10 -2.29 3.99
C GLY A 428 2.58 -0.86 3.91
N LEU A 429 2.26 -0.28 5.06
CA LEU A 429 1.53 0.99 5.10
C LEU A 429 2.43 2.22 4.88
N ASP A 430 3.73 2.11 4.56
CA ASP A 430 4.59 3.29 4.40
C ASP A 430 5.29 3.36 3.02
N THR A 431 5.60 4.59 2.65
CA THR A 431 6.62 4.97 1.68
C THR A 431 7.51 6.03 2.30
N LEU A 432 8.71 5.63 2.72
CA LEU A 432 9.80 6.56 2.97
C LEU A 432 9.96 7.52 1.78
N VAL A 433 9.96 8.85 2.02
CA VAL A 433 11.13 9.74 1.84
C VAL A 433 10.90 11.05 2.62
N GLU A 434 11.71 11.32 3.66
CA GLU A 434 11.74 12.61 4.40
C GLU A 434 12.93 13.54 4.03
N THR A 435 13.52 13.48 2.82
CA THR A 435 14.37 14.58 2.29
C THR A 435 14.36 14.64 0.75
N ILE A 436 14.66 15.79 0.15
CA ILE A 436 14.86 15.89 -1.31
C ILE A 436 16.10 15.06 -1.70
N VAL A 437 15.90 13.95 -2.39
CA VAL A 437 16.95 13.18 -3.08
C VAL A 437 17.05 13.74 -4.50
N HIS A 438 18.15 14.42 -4.80
CA HIS A 438 18.38 15.04 -6.11
C HIS A 438 18.92 14.05 -7.14
N ALA A 439 19.54 12.94 -6.70
CA ALA A 439 20.16 11.97 -7.58
C ALA A 439 20.07 10.54 -7.04
N ILE A 440 19.80 9.59 -7.94
CA ILE A 440 19.82 8.16 -7.67
C ILE A 440 20.55 7.41 -8.78
N ALA A 441 21.32 6.37 -8.41
CA ALA A 441 21.91 5.44 -9.37
C ALA A 441 21.85 4.01 -8.82
N VAL A 442 21.90 3.02 -9.72
CA VAL A 442 21.88 1.59 -9.37
C VAL A 442 22.97 0.88 -10.18
N ASP A 443 23.73 0.00 -9.54
CA ASP A 443 24.75 -0.81 -10.22
C ASP A 443 24.20 -2.18 -10.69
N SER A 444 25.01 -2.93 -11.44
CA SER A 444 24.65 -4.26 -11.96
C SER A 444 24.46 -5.33 -10.88
N SER A 445 24.93 -5.06 -9.65
CA SER A 445 24.78 -5.94 -8.49
C SER A 445 23.55 -5.59 -7.65
N GLY A 446 22.80 -4.54 -8.05
CA GLY A 446 21.60 -4.08 -7.36
C GLY A 446 21.86 -3.12 -6.20
N ASN A 447 23.11 -2.65 -5.99
CA ASN A 447 23.37 -1.64 -4.98
C ASN A 447 22.78 -0.30 -5.42
N VAL A 448 22.17 0.43 -4.49
CA VAL A 448 21.52 1.72 -4.74
C VAL A 448 22.37 2.83 -4.14
N TYR A 449 22.53 3.92 -4.89
CA TYR A 449 23.27 5.10 -4.47
C TYR A 449 22.33 6.29 -4.46
N SER A 450 22.35 7.07 -3.39
CA SER A 450 21.54 8.29 -3.26
C SER A 450 22.34 9.41 -2.61
N ASP A 451 21.98 10.65 -2.93
CA ASP A 451 22.41 11.81 -2.15
C ASP A 451 21.51 12.02 -0.92
N GLY A 452 22.00 12.79 0.06
CA GLY A 452 21.22 13.29 1.19
C GLY A 452 21.71 14.67 1.62
N PHE A 453 20.79 15.61 1.86
CA PHE A 453 21.10 16.92 2.43
C PHE A 453 21.12 16.82 3.96
N SER A 454 22.29 16.89 4.59
CA SER A 454 22.38 17.06 6.03
C SER A 454 22.25 18.55 6.35
N GLY A 455 21.08 18.97 6.82
CA GLY A 455 20.96 20.24 7.54
C GLY A 455 21.85 20.18 8.78
N GLY A 456 23.03 20.83 8.70
CA GLY A 456 23.93 21.18 9.79
C GLY A 456 24.08 20.19 10.95
N LEU A 457 24.99 19.23 10.83
CA LEU A 457 25.63 18.65 12.01
C LEU A 457 26.82 19.56 12.43
N PRO A 458 27.15 19.67 13.73
CA PRO A 458 28.29 20.46 14.18
C PRO A 458 29.58 19.88 13.60
N GLY A 459 30.24 20.63 12.71
CA GLY A 459 31.50 20.24 12.05
C GLY A 459 31.38 19.74 10.62
N SER A 460 30.18 19.65 10.02
CA SER A 460 30.02 19.34 8.59
C SER A 460 30.08 20.60 7.73
N ILE A 461 30.84 20.56 6.62
CA ILE A 461 30.75 21.54 5.52
C ILE A 461 29.32 21.52 4.98
N ALA A 462 28.74 22.69 4.66
CA ALA A 462 27.36 22.82 4.21
C ALA A 462 27.12 22.22 2.80
N GLY A 463 27.04 20.89 2.68
CA GLY A 463 26.79 20.22 1.40
C GLY A 463 26.29 18.77 1.50
N SER A 464 26.14 18.11 0.34
CA SER A 464 25.46 16.80 0.21
C SER A 464 26.37 15.62 0.57
N VAL A 465 25.81 14.63 1.27
CA VAL A 465 26.47 13.32 1.47
C VAL A 465 25.96 12.30 0.46
N ILE A 466 26.82 11.38 0.04
CA ILE A 466 26.44 10.25 -0.82
C ILE A 466 26.41 8.99 0.03
N LYS A 467 25.34 8.21 -0.09
CA LYS A 467 25.15 6.94 0.62
C LYS A 467 24.95 5.81 -0.37
N ARG A 468 25.44 4.62 -0.01
CA ARG A 468 25.23 3.37 -0.75
C ARG A 468 24.44 2.39 0.10
N TRP A 469 23.35 1.88 -0.43
CA TRP A 469 22.67 0.69 0.05
C TRP A 469 23.30 -0.54 -0.61
N ASN A 470 23.84 -1.43 0.21
CA ASN A 470 24.38 -2.69 -0.27
C ASN A 470 23.27 -3.75 -0.36
N ALA A 471 23.06 -4.31 -1.54
CA ALA A 471 21.98 -5.28 -1.76
C ALA A 471 22.19 -6.62 -1.05
N GLY A 472 23.45 -7.04 -0.89
CA GLY A 472 23.80 -8.29 -0.22
C GLY A 472 23.67 -8.19 1.30
N THR A 473 24.22 -7.13 1.90
CA THR A 473 24.22 -6.92 3.36
C THR A 473 23.00 -6.16 3.87
N ARG A 474 22.22 -5.55 2.98
CA ARG A 474 21.04 -4.73 3.28
C ARG A 474 21.32 -3.54 4.20
N THR A 475 22.53 -2.98 4.14
CA THR A 475 22.95 -1.86 4.98
C THR A 475 23.28 -0.62 4.17
N TRP A 476 23.01 0.56 4.75
CA TRP A 476 23.47 1.83 4.22
C TRP A 476 24.87 2.14 4.73
N THR A 477 25.74 2.60 3.84
CA THR A 477 27.08 3.09 4.19
C THR A 477 27.28 4.46 3.55
N GLN A 478 27.73 5.44 4.33
CA GLN A 478 28.12 6.74 3.80
C GLN A 478 29.44 6.60 3.04
N LEU A 479 29.51 7.24 1.86
CA LEU A 479 30.67 7.21 0.99
C LEU A 479 31.44 8.54 1.10
N GLY A 480 32.25 8.68 2.16
CA GLY A 480 33.06 9.87 2.44
C GLY A 480 32.42 10.85 3.41
N SER A 481 33.05 12.02 3.61
CA SER A 481 32.63 13.07 4.55
C SER A 481 31.54 14.03 4.02
N GLY A 482 31.20 13.96 2.73
CA GLY A 482 30.26 14.89 2.08
C GLY A 482 30.97 15.92 1.21
N ALA A 483 30.27 16.38 0.17
CA ALA A 483 30.75 17.38 -0.78
C ALA A 483 30.53 18.81 -0.25
N ASP A 484 31.28 19.78 -0.75
CA ASP A 484 31.13 21.22 -0.38
C ASP A 484 30.04 21.96 -1.17
N GLY A 485 29.19 21.21 -1.87
CA GLY A 485 28.06 21.71 -2.64
C GLY A 485 27.03 20.61 -2.89
N GLN A 486 25.93 20.96 -3.55
CA GLN A 486 24.87 20.00 -3.84
C GLN A 486 25.35 18.94 -4.86
N VAL A 487 25.11 17.66 -4.56
CA VAL A 487 25.21 16.59 -5.55
C VAL A 487 23.90 16.55 -6.33
N ARG A 488 23.96 16.66 -7.65
CA ARG A 488 22.78 16.76 -8.54
C ARG A 488 22.63 15.57 -9.47
N ALA A 489 23.69 14.79 -9.69
CA ALA A 489 23.64 13.61 -10.54
C ALA A 489 24.56 12.50 -10.01
N LEU A 490 24.09 11.25 -10.16
CA LEU A 490 24.85 10.04 -9.88
C LEU A 490 24.76 9.12 -11.10
N ALA A 491 25.84 8.41 -11.41
CA ALA A 491 25.84 7.38 -12.45
C ALA A 491 26.83 6.26 -12.08
N VAL A 492 26.56 5.03 -12.52
CA VAL A 492 27.47 3.90 -12.36
C VAL A 492 27.84 3.37 -13.74
N ASP A 493 29.13 3.15 -14.01
CA ASP A 493 29.57 2.53 -15.26
C ASP A 493 29.46 1.00 -15.24
N SER A 494 29.70 0.36 -16.38
CA SER A 494 29.65 -1.11 -16.48
C SER A 494 30.71 -1.83 -15.65
N GLY A 495 31.75 -1.12 -15.20
CA GLY A 495 32.77 -1.63 -14.29
C GLY A 495 32.41 -1.48 -12.81
N GLY A 496 31.26 -0.87 -12.49
CA GLY A 496 30.82 -0.62 -11.12
C GLY A 496 31.40 0.65 -10.50
N THR A 497 32.08 1.51 -11.27
CA THR A 497 32.60 2.78 -10.77
C THR A 497 31.44 3.75 -10.59
N LEU A 498 31.29 4.29 -9.37
CA LEU A 498 30.33 5.35 -9.08
C LEU A 498 30.90 6.71 -9.46
N TYR A 499 30.10 7.51 -10.15
CA TYR A 499 30.34 8.90 -10.47
C TYR A 499 29.32 9.78 -9.77
N ALA A 500 29.77 10.94 -9.31
CA ALA A 500 28.94 11.99 -8.76
C ALA A 500 29.24 13.31 -9.44
N ALA A 501 28.21 14.11 -9.64
CA ALA A 501 28.36 15.47 -10.14
C ALA A 501 27.34 16.43 -9.55
N GLY A 502 27.64 17.72 -9.59
CA GLY A 502 26.79 18.75 -8.99
C GLY A 502 27.46 20.11 -8.93
N ASP A 503 27.21 20.85 -7.84
CA ASP A 503 27.71 22.21 -7.63
C ASP A 503 29.05 22.25 -6.85
N PHE A 504 29.53 21.09 -6.41
CA PHE A 504 30.70 20.98 -5.53
C PHE A 504 32.03 21.25 -6.26
N VAL A 505 32.97 21.90 -5.57
CA VAL A 505 34.35 22.13 -6.04
C VAL A 505 35.25 21.02 -5.52
N HIS A 506 34.99 20.55 -4.31
CA HIS A 506 35.78 19.54 -3.61
C HIS A 506 35.07 18.18 -3.55
N ALA A 507 35.87 17.12 -3.56
CA ALA A 507 35.37 15.75 -3.54
C ALA A 507 34.59 15.43 -2.25
N PRO A 508 33.66 14.46 -2.28
CA PRO A 508 32.94 14.03 -1.07
C PRO A 508 33.78 13.32 0.02
N ASN A 509 35.12 13.32 -0.04
CA ASN A 509 36.00 12.88 1.04
C ASN A 509 37.29 13.72 1.05
N VAL A 510 37.70 14.14 2.25
CA VAL A 510 38.82 15.04 2.49
C VAL A 510 40.14 14.24 2.55
N LEU A 511 40.97 14.38 1.52
CA LEU A 511 42.29 14.98 1.72
C LEU A 511 42.11 16.46 1.39
N ILE A 512 42.33 17.33 2.38
CA ILE A 512 42.16 18.78 2.26
C ILE A 512 42.95 19.23 1.02
N ASN A 513 42.28 19.87 0.04
CA ASN A 513 42.81 20.44 -1.23
C ASN A 513 42.61 19.65 -2.55
N GLN A 514 41.91 18.50 -2.61
CA GLN A 514 41.61 17.88 -3.91
C GLN A 514 40.40 18.55 -4.60
N ILE A 515 40.68 19.44 -5.56
CA ILE A 515 39.67 20.05 -6.44
C ILE A 515 39.24 19.02 -7.49
N VAL A 516 37.92 18.79 -7.59
CA VAL A 516 37.30 17.87 -8.56
C VAL A 516 36.45 18.59 -9.60
N ASN A 517 36.17 19.88 -9.41
CA ASN A 517 35.40 20.73 -10.32
C ASN A 517 34.15 20.02 -10.86
N ARG A 518 33.17 19.83 -9.97
CA ARG A 518 31.81 19.37 -10.29
C ARG A 518 31.68 17.90 -10.65
N VAL A 519 32.75 17.14 -10.91
CA VAL A 519 32.65 15.69 -11.24
C VAL A 519 33.71 14.87 -10.52
N ALA A 520 33.27 13.90 -9.72
CA ALA A 520 34.13 12.98 -8.99
C ALA A 520 33.75 11.52 -9.27
N LYS A 521 34.72 10.62 -9.13
CA LYS A 521 34.51 9.16 -9.21
C LYS A 521 35.04 8.46 -7.96
N LEU A 522 34.39 7.38 -7.54
CA LEU A 522 34.81 6.59 -6.40
C LEU A 522 35.80 5.50 -6.86
N VAL A 523 37.05 5.58 -6.38
CA VAL A 523 38.13 4.63 -6.68
C VAL A 523 38.66 4.07 -5.37
N SER A 524 38.52 2.76 -5.16
CA SER A 524 39.03 2.06 -3.97
C SER A 524 38.58 2.69 -2.65
N GLY A 525 37.32 3.14 -2.59
CA GLY A 525 36.74 3.79 -1.41
C GLY A 525 37.06 5.30 -1.26
N ASN A 526 37.88 5.88 -2.14
CA ASN A 526 38.23 7.29 -2.12
C ASN A 526 37.67 8.02 -3.34
N TRP A 527 37.16 9.23 -3.13
CA TRP A 527 36.72 10.07 -4.24
C TRP A 527 37.91 10.72 -4.92
N ALA A 528 37.96 10.60 -6.25
CA ALA A 528 38.99 11.19 -7.09
C ALA A 528 38.36 12.08 -8.16
N ALA A 529 39.10 13.10 -8.58
CA ALA A 529 38.71 13.94 -9.71
C ALA A 529 38.55 13.11 -10.99
N VAL A 530 37.55 13.46 -11.80
CA VAL A 530 37.46 12.99 -13.18
C VAL A 530 38.13 14.05 -14.06
N GLY A 531 39.41 13.83 -14.36
CA GLY A 531 40.24 14.86 -15.01
C GLY A 531 40.25 16.15 -14.18
N ASN A 532 40.20 17.30 -14.86
CA ASN A 532 40.11 18.61 -14.21
C ASN A 532 38.68 19.11 -14.04
N GLY A 533 37.67 18.32 -14.43
CA GLY A 533 36.25 18.68 -14.34
C GLY A 533 35.79 19.81 -15.27
N VAL A 534 34.74 20.52 -14.87
CA VAL A 534 34.06 21.56 -15.67
C VAL A 534 33.79 22.82 -14.84
N ASN A 535 33.60 23.95 -15.52
CA ASN A 535 33.59 25.27 -14.88
C ASN A 535 32.27 25.72 -14.23
N ASN A 536 31.19 24.92 -14.32
CA ASN A 536 29.88 25.26 -13.74
C ASN A 536 29.07 23.99 -13.41
N SER A 537 27.91 24.15 -12.78
CA SER A 537 27.02 23.08 -12.33
C SER A 537 26.76 22.00 -13.38
N VAL A 538 26.83 20.75 -12.93
CA VAL A 538 26.44 19.56 -13.70
C VAL A 538 25.11 19.05 -13.13
N TYR A 539 24.11 18.92 -13.99
CA TYR A 539 22.75 18.48 -13.63
C TYR A 539 22.46 17.03 -14.04
N ALA A 540 23.22 16.48 -14.99
CA ALA A 540 23.03 15.12 -15.46
C ALA A 540 24.36 14.39 -15.69
N LEU A 541 24.37 13.10 -15.36
CA LEU A 541 25.43 12.16 -15.72
C LEU A 541 24.84 10.94 -16.42
N LYS A 542 25.52 10.44 -17.46
CA LYS A 542 25.20 9.15 -18.07
C LYS A 542 26.47 8.42 -18.50
N THR A 543 26.57 7.15 -18.14
CA THR A 543 27.65 6.25 -18.56
C THR A 543 27.23 5.42 -19.77
N VAL A 544 28.13 5.28 -20.75
CA VAL A 544 27.99 4.39 -21.92
C VAL A 544 29.34 3.74 -22.19
N GLY A 545 29.47 2.44 -21.92
CA GLY A 545 30.77 1.78 -21.87
C GLY A 545 31.69 2.45 -20.85
N THR A 546 32.90 2.81 -21.26
CA THR A 546 33.87 3.56 -20.43
C THR A 546 33.68 5.07 -20.47
N ASN A 547 32.74 5.57 -21.28
CA ASN A 547 32.53 7.00 -21.44
C ASN A 547 31.56 7.54 -20.39
N VAL A 548 31.86 8.72 -19.86
CA VAL A 548 30.98 9.46 -18.94
C VAL A 548 30.56 10.75 -19.61
N TYR A 549 29.26 10.89 -19.85
CA TYR A 549 28.66 12.10 -20.36
C TYR A 549 28.17 12.96 -19.20
N ALA A 550 28.55 14.23 -19.20
CA ALA A 550 28.09 15.23 -18.25
C ALA A 550 27.27 16.29 -18.99
N GLY A 551 26.11 16.63 -18.46
CA GLY A 551 25.24 17.70 -18.94
C GLY A 551 25.00 18.74 -17.85
N GLY A 552 25.02 20.02 -18.19
CA GLY A 552 24.78 21.06 -17.19
C GLY A 552 24.79 22.49 -17.71
N MET A 553 25.16 23.43 -16.84
CA MET A 553 25.29 24.87 -17.15
C MET A 553 26.72 25.27 -17.54
N PHE A 554 27.68 24.34 -17.53
CA PHE A 554 29.07 24.61 -17.82
C PHE A 554 29.29 25.00 -19.29
N GLN A 555 30.28 25.85 -19.52
CA GLN A 555 30.67 26.28 -20.87
C GLN A 555 32.03 25.70 -21.25
N GLN A 556 32.84 25.36 -20.25
CA GLN A 556 34.21 24.92 -20.43
C GLN A 556 34.51 23.65 -19.63
N VAL A 557 35.34 22.82 -20.23
CA VAL A 557 36.14 21.81 -19.56
C VAL A 557 37.40 22.49 -19.04
N CYS A 558 37.75 22.22 -17.80
CA CYS A 558 38.90 22.87 -17.16
C CYS A 558 40.22 22.29 -17.70
N GLY A 559 41.17 23.15 -18.05
CA GLY A 559 42.52 22.74 -18.48
C GLY A 559 43.46 22.41 -17.32
N ASN A 560 43.13 22.89 -16.13
CA ASN A 560 43.82 22.59 -14.88
C ASN A 560 42.83 22.54 -13.70
N SER A 561 43.28 22.12 -12.52
CA SER A 561 42.44 22.01 -11.33
C SER A 561 41.85 23.34 -10.85
N ALA A 562 42.53 24.47 -11.07
CA ALA A 562 42.01 25.81 -10.74
C ALA A 562 40.99 26.35 -11.77
N CYS A 563 40.78 25.62 -12.88
CA CYS A 563 39.95 26.01 -14.01
C CYS A 563 40.24 27.41 -14.58
N ASN A 564 41.50 27.87 -14.52
CA ASN A 564 41.89 29.23 -14.89
C ASN A 564 42.81 29.32 -16.13
N SER A 565 43.28 28.20 -16.68
CA SER A 565 44.06 28.17 -17.91
C SER A 565 43.93 26.83 -18.64
N GLY A 566 44.14 26.83 -19.96
CA GLY A 566 44.04 25.63 -20.83
C GLY A 566 42.62 25.11 -21.03
N ASN A 567 41.60 25.87 -20.63
CA ASN A 567 40.20 25.46 -20.72
C ASN A 567 39.76 25.31 -22.17
N THR A 568 38.98 24.26 -22.46
CA THR A 568 38.39 24.02 -23.78
C THR A 568 36.88 24.18 -23.72
N THR A 569 36.27 24.66 -24.81
CA THR A 569 34.81 24.82 -24.88
C THR A 569 34.13 23.45 -24.90
N ALA A 570 33.05 23.31 -24.12
CA ALA A 570 32.21 22.12 -24.13
C ALA A 570 30.70 22.43 -24.11
N ASN A 571 30.30 23.70 -23.99
CA ASN A 571 28.92 24.17 -24.22
C ASN A 571 27.83 23.22 -23.69
N ARG A 572 27.85 23.01 -22.36
CA ARG A 572 26.79 22.37 -21.57
C ARG A 572 26.70 20.85 -21.70
N ILE A 573 27.52 20.22 -22.55
CA ILE A 573 27.66 18.77 -22.61
C ILE A 573 29.07 18.32 -22.98
N ALA A 574 29.66 17.47 -22.14
CA ALA A 574 31.02 16.95 -22.31
C ALA A 574 31.05 15.43 -22.14
N VAL A 575 32.02 14.79 -22.78
CA VAL A 575 32.30 13.36 -22.62
C VAL A 575 33.72 13.15 -22.11
N TRP A 576 33.84 12.36 -21.05
CA TRP A 576 35.08 11.82 -20.54
C TRP A 576 35.31 10.45 -21.15
N ASN A 577 36.44 10.25 -21.83
CA ASN A 577 36.77 8.99 -22.50
C ASN A 577 37.67 8.05 -21.67
N GLY A 578 37.90 8.35 -20.39
CA GLY A 578 38.86 7.65 -19.54
C GLY A 578 40.15 8.44 -19.29
N SER A 579 40.48 9.41 -20.15
CA SER A 579 41.71 10.21 -20.02
C SER A 579 41.52 11.71 -20.27
N ASN A 580 40.60 12.09 -21.15
CA ASN A 580 40.32 13.48 -21.48
C ASN A 580 38.83 13.75 -21.52
N TRP A 581 38.48 14.95 -21.07
CA TRP A 581 37.18 15.55 -21.35
C TRP A 581 37.22 16.18 -22.73
N SER A 582 36.16 16.00 -23.49
CA SER A 582 35.98 16.59 -24.81
C SER A 582 34.53 17.03 -25.00
N GLN A 583 34.30 18.00 -25.87
CA GLN A 583 32.96 18.43 -26.22
C GLN A 583 32.18 17.34 -26.97
N VAL A 584 30.87 17.30 -26.79
CA VAL A 584 29.97 16.46 -27.58
C VAL A 584 29.33 17.31 -28.68
N GLY A 585 29.74 17.08 -29.93
CA GLY A 585 29.46 18.03 -31.00
C GLY A 585 30.07 19.39 -30.69
N ASN A 586 29.32 20.46 -30.94
CA ASN A 586 29.60 21.83 -30.47
C ASN A 586 28.67 22.24 -29.30
N GLY A 587 28.07 21.24 -28.64
CA GLY A 587 27.18 21.38 -27.48
C GLY A 587 25.77 21.87 -27.78
N THR A 588 25.10 22.42 -26.76
CA THR A 588 23.71 22.91 -26.82
C THR A 588 23.63 24.41 -26.53
N GLY A 589 22.56 25.06 -27.03
CA GLY A 589 22.32 26.48 -26.86
C GLY A 589 22.04 26.91 -25.41
N ASN A 590 21.57 25.99 -24.58
CA ASN A 590 21.22 26.25 -23.17
C ASN A 590 21.27 24.94 -22.34
N THR A 591 20.97 25.02 -21.03
CA THR A 591 21.25 23.98 -20.02
C THR A 591 20.76 22.59 -20.41
N VAL A 592 21.65 21.59 -20.30
CA VAL A 592 21.29 20.17 -20.33
C VAL A 592 20.96 19.72 -18.92
N MET A 593 19.72 19.30 -18.69
CA MET A 593 19.19 18.92 -17.38
C MET A 593 19.06 17.40 -17.23
N ALA A 594 18.98 16.67 -18.34
CA ALA A 594 18.81 15.22 -18.35
C ALA A 594 19.63 14.55 -19.46
N LEU A 595 20.15 13.36 -19.17
CA LEU A 595 20.86 12.51 -20.13
C LEU A 595 20.35 11.07 -20.04
N ALA A 596 20.12 10.46 -21.20
CA ALA A 596 19.85 9.02 -21.33
C ALA A 596 20.62 8.44 -22.53
N ALA A 597 20.68 7.11 -22.63
CA ALA A 597 21.34 6.45 -23.74
C ALA A 597 20.54 5.24 -24.23
N ILE A 598 20.48 5.05 -25.54
CA ILE A 598 19.95 3.83 -26.18
C ILE A 598 21.03 3.33 -27.13
N GLY A 599 21.63 2.18 -26.82
CA GLY A 599 22.86 1.76 -27.49
C GLY A 599 23.99 2.76 -27.26
N THR A 600 24.63 3.22 -28.35
CA THR A 600 25.67 4.26 -28.32
C THR A 600 25.14 5.67 -28.45
N ASP A 601 23.84 5.83 -28.73
CA ASP A 601 23.23 7.13 -28.94
C ASP A 601 22.94 7.80 -27.60
N ILE A 602 23.29 9.08 -27.49
CA ILE A 602 23.03 9.91 -26.31
C ILE A 602 21.84 10.81 -26.56
N TYR A 603 20.94 10.87 -25.61
CA TYR A 603 19.79 11.75 -25.63
C TYR A 603 19.99 12.83 -24.57
N ALA A 604 19.96 14.08 -24.99
CA ALA A 604 20.06 15.24 -24.12
C ALA A 604 18.71 15.94 -24.04
N GLY A 605 18.24 16.18 -22.82
CA GLY A 605 17.04 16.95 -22.52
C GLY A 605 17.39 18.16 -21.66
N GLY A 606 16.67 19.27 -21.82
CA GLY A 606 16.86 20.44 -20.97
C GLY A 606 16.14 21.67 -21.47
N ASN A 607 16.62 22.86 -21.09
CA ASN A 607 16.01 24.15 -21.44
C ASN A 607 16.66 24.76 -22.71
N PHE A 608 16.97 23.95 -23.73
CA PHE A 608 17.60 24.43 -24.97
C PHE A 608 16.68 24.25 -26.18
N THR A 609 16.87 25.08 -27.21
CA THR A 609 16.13 24.99 -28.49
C THR A 609 17.02 24.61 -29.66
N ASN A 610 18.34 24.52 -29.42
CA ASN A 610 19.35 24.31 -30.44
C ASN A 610 20.47 23.41 -29.92
N ALA A 611 20.95 22.52 -30.79
CA ALA A 611 22.19 21.78 -30.65
C ALA A 611 23.07 22.04 -31.88
N PHE A 612 24.39 21.88 -31.73
CA PHE A 612 25.33 22.29 -32.77
C PHE A 612 26.24 21.14 -33.19
N ASN A 613 26.27 20.83 -34.50
CA ASN A 613 27.15 19.81 -35.07
C ASN A 613 28.58 20.34 -35.21
N PRO A 614 29.61 19.47 -35.18
CA PRO A 614 31.02 19.86 -35.32
C PRO A 614 31.33 20.74 -36.54
N GLY A 615 30.57 20.61 -37.63
CA GLY A 615 30.70 21.43 -38.85
C GLY A 615 29.94 22.77 -38.85
N GLY A 616 29.41 23.23 -37.70
CA GLY A 616 28.69 24.50 -37.57
C GLY A 616 27.19 24.44 -37.89
N GLY A 617 26.64 23.25 -38.19
CA GLY A 617 25.22 23.06 -38.45
C GLY A 617 24.38 23.23 -37.17
N ASN A 618 23.47 24.19 -37.16
CA ASN A 618 22.45 24.34 -36.13
C ASN A 618 21.35 23.30 -36.33
N VAL A 619 21.07 22.54 -35.27
CA VAL A 619 19.95 21.59 -35.20
C VAL A 619 18.90 22.21 -34.29
N GLY A 620 17.73 22.52 -34.84
CA GLY A 620 16.57 23.06 -34.11
C GLY A 620 15.94 22.04 -33.16
N ALA A 621 16.69 21.63 -32.15
CA ALA A 621 16.32 20.61 -31.18
C ALA A 621 15.56 21.25 -30.01
N LEU A 622 14.23 21.33 -30.14
CA LEU A 622 13.35 21.90 -29.10
C LEU A 622 13.31 20.98 -27.87
N TYR A 623 14.06 21.37 -26.84
CA TYR A 623 14.21 20.77 -25.51
C TYR A 623 14.76 19.34 -25.45
N ILE A 624 14.95 18.68 -26.60
CA ILE A 624 15.51 17.34 -26.69
C ILE A 624 16.29 17.11 -27.99
N ALA A 625 17.45 16.45 -27.89
CA ALA A 625 18.32 16.13 -29.02
C ALA A 625 18.93 14.73 -28.87
N LYS A 626 19.20 14.07 -30.00
CA LYS A 626 19.91 12.79 -30.09
C LYS A 626 21.30 13.00 -30.70
N TRP A 627 22.35 12.54 -30.05
CA TRP A 627 23.72 12.47 -30.56
C TRP A 627 24.05 11.03 -30.93
N ASN A 628 24.43 10.80 -32.19
CA ASN A 628 24.75 9.47 -32.70
C ASN A 628 26.25 9.11 -32.72
N GLY A 629 27.08 9.94 -32.06
CA GLY A 629 28.54 9.83 -32.14
C GLY A 629 29.19 10.78 -33.15
N SER A 630 28.42 11.38 -34.06
CA SER A 630 28.95 12.32 -35.06
C SER A 630 28.10 13.56 -35.28
N ASN A 631 26.77 13.42 -35.19
CA ASN A 631 25.83 14.51 -35.36
C ASN A 631 24.69 14.45 -34.34
N TRP A 632 24.25 15.63 -33.93
CA TRP A 632 22.97 15.90 -33.31
C TRP A 632 21.84 15.78 -34.35
N ALA A 633 20.73 15.22 -33.92
CA ALA A 633 19.48 15.11 -34.65
C ALA A 633 18.30 15.43 -33.71
N THR A 634 17.20 15.88 -34.29
CA THR A 634 15.94 16.10 -33.56
C THR A 634 15.22 14.77 -33.31
N LEU A 635 14.37 14.74 -32.28
CA LEU A 635 13.39 13.66 -32.08
C LEU A 635 12.03 14.19 -32.51
N GLY A 636 11.61 13.85 -33.73
CA GLY A 636 10.47 14.51 -34.38
C GLY A 636 10.75 16.02 -34.51
N ASN A 637 9.77 16.81 -34.11
CA ASN A 637 9.84 18.27 -34.02
C ASN A 637 10.09 18.75 -32.57
N GLY A 638 10.54 17.86 -31.67
CA GLY A 638 10.90 18.16 -30.28
C GLY A 638 9.71 18.27 -29.32
N LEU A 639 9.95 18.87 -28.16
CA LEU A 639 8.98 19.04 -27.08
C LEU A 639 8.61 20.53 -26.93
N ASN A 640 7.65 20.88 -26.07
CA ASN A 640 7.19 22.26 -25.92
C ASN A 640 7.68 22.98 -24.66
N ASN A 641 8.38 22.30 -23.75
CA ASN A 641 8.89 22.89 -22.52
C ASN A 641 10.05 22.07 -21.93
N TRP A 642 10.57 22.49 -20.77
CA TRP A 642 11.75 21.95 -20.12
C TRP A 642 11.64 20.45 -19.84
N VAL A 643 12.72 19.74 -20.13
CA VAL A 643 12.88 18.31 -19.83
C VAL A 643 13.80 18.16 -18.62
N TRP A 644 13.22 17.76 -17.49
CA TRP A 644 13.93 17.58 -16.23
C TRP A 644 14.52 16.17 -16.09
N ALA A 645 13.93 15.17 -16.75
CA ALA A 645 14.37 13.79 -16.64
C ALA A 645 14.24 13.01 -17.95
N LEU A 646 15.19 12.11 -18.17
CA LEU A 646 15.19 11.16 -19.28
C LEU A 646 15.51 9.76 -18.76
N ALA A 647 14.77 8.76 -19.26
CA ALA A 647 15.05 7.35 -19.02
C ALA A 647 14.85 6.52 -20.29
N SER A 648 15.58 5.42 -20.41
CA SER A 648 15.45 4.47 -21.51
C SER A 648 14.96 3.12 -20.99
N SER A 649 14.00 2.51 -21.67
CA SER A 649 13.61 1.11 -21.49
C SER A 649 13.54 0.43 -22.86
N GLY A 650 14.40 -0.58 -23.09
CA GLY A 650 14.56 -1.18 -24.40
C GLY A 650 14.97 -0.13 -25.45
N SER A 651 14.22 -0.07 -26.54
CA SER A 651 14.38 0.94 -27.61
C SER A 651 13.60 2.23 -27.37
N SER A 652 12.80 2.31 -26.29
CA SER A 652 11.99 3.49 -26.00
C SER A 652 12.71 4.47 -25.10
N LEU A 653 12.51 5.76 -25.36
CA LEU A 653 12.95 6.86 -24.50
C LEU A 653 11.72 7.49 -23.82
N TYR A 654 11.89 7.89 -22.58
CA TYR A 654 10.86 8.56 -21.79
C TYR A 654 11.38 9.91 -21.33
N ALA A 655 10.56 10.94 -21.49
CA ALA A 655 10.88 12.31 -21.11
C ALA A 655 9.86 12.81 -20.08
N GLY A 656 10.35 13.23 -18.92
CA GLY A 656 9.58 13.89 -17.88
C GLY A 656 9.96 15.36 -17.76
N GLY A 657 8.98 16.23 -17.55
CA GLY A 657 9.28 17.65 -17.31
C GLY A 657 8.07 18.56 -17.20
N ASP A 658 8.25 19.83 -17.54
CA ASP A 658 7.17 20.83 -17.63
C ASP A 658 6.44 20.79 -18.99
N LEU A 659 6.81 19.84 -19.86
CA LEU A 659 6.18 19.65 -21.17
C LEU A 659 4.70 19.30 -21.05
N THR A 660 3.87 19.85 -21.93
CA THR A 660 2.45 19.47 -22.05
C THR A 660 2.15 18.87 -23.41
N SER A 661 3.01 19.09 -24.40
CA SER A 661 2.86 18.58 -25.76
C SER A 661 4.21 18.15 -26.35
N ALA A 662 4.15 17.12 -27.19
CA ALA A 662 5.28 16.63 -27.96
C ALA A 662 4.96 16.73 -29.45
N ASN A 663 5.90 17.25 -30.23
CA ASN A 663 5.68 17.58 -31.62
C ASN A 663 6.23 16.47 -32.52
N ASN A 664 5.35 15.74 -33.19
CA ASN A 664 5.71 14.77 -34.22
C ASN A 664 5.70 15.41 -35.61
N THR A 665 6.23 14.71 -36.60
CA THR A 665 6.20 15.16 -38.00
C THR A 665 4.78 15.25 -38.57
N GLY A 666 3.86 14.42 -38.05
CA GLY A 666 2.44 14.40 -38.42
C GLY A 666 1.51 15.26 -37.56
N GLY A 667 2.02 16.05 -36.61
CA GLY A 667 1.23 16.88 -35.70
C GLY A 667 1.69 16.82 -34.24
N SER A 668 1.15 17.69 -33.40
CA SER A 668 1.44 17.71 -31.95
C SER A 668 0.53 16.75 -31.19
N VAL A 669 1.09 16.09 -30.17
CA VAL A 669 0.37 15.18 -29.27
C VAL A 669 0.47 15.74 -27.86
N THR A 670 -0.65 15.85 -27.16
CA THR A 670 -0.67 16.20 -25.73
C THR A 670 -0.14 15.03 -24.91
N VAL A 671 0.85 15.29 -24.05
CA VAL A 671 1.56 14.27 -23.27
C VAL A 671 1.52 14.51 -21.76
N ASN A 672 1.18 15.72 -21.32
CA ASN A 672 1.00 16.09 -19.91
C ASN A 672 2.13 15.59 -18.99
N HIS A 673 3.24 16.30 -19.03
CA HIS A 673 4.39 16.17 -18.13
C HIS A 673 5.21 14.88 -18.25
N ILE A 674 4.76 13.90 -19.05
CA ILE A 674 5.55 12.70 -19.38
C ILE A 674 5.23 12.13 -20.77
N ALA A 675 6.26 11.90 -21.59
CA ALA A 675 6.13 11.43 -22.97
C ALA A 675 6.99 10.19 -23.23
N LYS A 676 6.53 9.31 -24.12
CA LYS A 676 7.28 8.15 -24.65
C LYS A 676 7.63 8.36 -26.11
N TRP A 677 8.90 8.21 -26.45
CA TRP A 677 9.40 8.11 -27.82
C TRP A 677 9.66 6.64 -28.17
N ASP A 678 9.05 6.18 -29.26
CA ASP A 678 9.16 4.78 -29.73
C ASP A 678 10.29 4.55 -30.76
N GLY A 679 11.04 5.61 -31.10
CA GLY A 679 12.03 5.62 -32.18
C GLY A 679 11.60 6.48 -33.38
N THR A 680 10.29 6.73 -33.52
CA THR A 680 9.70 7.47 -34.65
C THR A 680 8.74 8.57 -34.20
N ASN A 681 7.94 8.32 -33.16
CA ASN A 681 6.91 9.25 -32.67
C ASN A 681 6.90 9.34 -31.14
N TRP A 682 6.53 10.52 -30.66
CA TRP A 682 6.13 10.77 -29.29
C TRP A 682 4.68 10.35 -29.07
N SER A 683 4.42 9.76 -27.92
CA SER A 683 3.10 9.37 -27.44
C SER A 683 2.96 9.73 -25.96
N ALA A 684 1.72 9.96 -25.53
CA ALA A 684 1.41 10.16 -24.12
C ALA A 684 1.45 8.82 -23.38
N LEU A 685 1.72 8.87 -22.07
CA LEU A 685 1.51 7.74 -21.18
C LEU A 685 0.12 7.89 -20.54
N GLY A 686 -0.91 7.48 -21.27
CA GLY A 686 -2.29 7.79 -20.91
C GLY A 686 -2.53 9.30 -20.86
N SER A 687 -3.18 9.76 -19.81
CA SER A 687 -3.45 11.15 -19.48
C SER A 687 -2.22 11.90 -18.94
N GLY A 688 -1.09 11.22 -18.70
CA GLY A 688 0.12 11.81 -18.13
C GLY A 688 -0.03 12.17 -16.64
N THR A 689 0.66 13.21 -16.16
CA THR A 689 0.52 13.73 -14.79
C THR A 689 -0.10 15.12 -14.79
N ASN A 690 -0.58 15.63 -13.64
CA ASN A 690 -1.19 16.96 -13.59
C ASN A 690 -0.19 18.11 -13.41
N THR A 691 1.03 17.83 -12.94
CA THR A 691 2.12 18.80 -12.85
C THR A 691 3.46 18.13 -13.16
N ALA A 692 4.54 18.90 -13.07
CA ALA A 692 5.89 18.55 -13.48
C ALA A 692 6.41 17.20 -12.94
N VAL A 693 7.06 16.45 -13.83
CA VAL A 693 7.86 15.26 -13.50
C VAL A 693 9.33 15.65 -13.45
N PHE A 694 9.96 15.52 -12.29
CA PHE A 694 11.37 15.87 -12.07
C PHE A 694 12.33 14.69 -12.20
N ALA A 695 11.83 13.46 -12.07
CA ALA A 695 12.64 12.25 -12.16
C ALA A 695 11.88 11.15 -12.92
N VAL A 696 12.60 10.43 -13.77
CA VAL A 696 12.10 9.22 -14.43
C VAL A 696 13.20 8.16 -14.36
N ALA A 697 12.83 6.94 -13.98
CA ALA A 697 13.70 5.78 -14.00
C ALA A 697 12.99 4.58 -14.62
N ALA A 698 13.75 3.66 -15.20
CA ALA A 698 13.23 2.45 -15.83
C ALA A 698 13.92 1.20 -15.27
N HIS A 699 13.13 0.15 -15.06
CA HIS A 699 13.64 -1.19 -14.72
C HIS A 699 12.80 -2.24 -15.47
N GLY A 700 13.43 -2.96 -16.41
CA GLY A 700 12.69 -3.78 -17.36
C GLY A 700 11.73 -2.91 -18.19
N SER A 701 10.48 -3.32 -18.35
CA SER A 701 9.43 -2.53 -19.02
C SER A 701 8.71 -1.52 -18.10
N THR A 702 8.99 -1.56 -16.79
CA THR A 702 8.33 -0.70 -15.80
C THR A 702 9.05 0.63 -15.71
N LEU A 703 8.26 1.71 -15.61
CA LEU A 703 8.76 3.06 -15.35
C LEU A 703 8.32 3.56 -13.98
N TYR A 704 9.14 4.45 -13.44
CA TYR A 704 8.98 5.11 -12.17
C TYR A 704 9.10 6.60 -12.45
N ALA A 705 8.08 7.38 -12.16
CA ALA A 705 8.08 8.83 -12.29
C ALA A 705 7.99 9.45 -10.90
N GLY A 706 8.76 10.51 -10.64
CA GLY A 706 8.71 11.32 -9.42
C GLY A 706 8.66 12.81 -9.75
N GLY A 707 7.96 13.61 -8.97
CA GLY A 707 7.79 15.04 -9.27
C GLY A 707 6.97 15.80 -8.26
N THR A 708 6.23 16.82 -8.72
CA THR A 708 5.29 17.58 -7.87
C THR A 708 3.84 17.13 -8.03
N PHE A 709 3.59 16.21 -8.96
CA PHE A 709 2.24 15.81 -9.37
C PHE A 709 1.47 15.13 -8.25
N THR A 710 0.18 15.44 -8.18
CA THR A 710 -0.78 14.81 -7.27
C THR A 710 -1.68 13.81 -7.97
N THR A 711 -1.60 13.74 -9.31
CA THR A 711 -2.27 12.73 -10.11
C THR A 711 -1.40 12.22 -11.26
N ALA A 712 -1.50 10.92 -11.56
CA ALA A 712 -0.90 10.27 -12.72
C ALA A 712 -1.93 9.34 -13.38
N GLY A 713 -2.06 9.40 -14.70
CA GLY A 713 -3.09 8.69 -15.46
C GLY A 713 -4.51 8.94 -14.95
N GLY A 714 -4.81 10.18 -14.55
CA GLY A 714 -6.09 10.57 -13.95
C GLY A 714 -6.35 10.02 -12.53
N LYS A 715 -5.39 9.34 -11.90
CA LYS A 715 -5.50 8.72 -10.56
C LYS A 715 -4.70 9.50 -9.51
N PRO A 716 -5.13 9.56 -8.23
CA PRO A 716 -4.32 10.12 -7.15
C PRO A 716 -2.94 9.45 -7.07
N SER A 717 -1.91 10.27 -6.85
CA SER A 717 -0.54 9.82 -6.71
C SER A 717 0.22 10.74 -5.75
N SER A 718 0.94 10.16 -4.79
CA SER A 718 1.74 10.91 -3.80
C SER A 718 3.08 11.33 -4.38
N ARG A 719 3.08 12.07 -5.50
CA ARG A 719 4.28 12.59 -6.16
C ARG A 719 5.21 11.53 -6.76
N ILE A 720 4.79 10.26 -6.73
CA ILE A 720 5.47 9.11 -7.35
C ILE A 720 4.43 8.22 -8.05
N GLY A 721 4.68 7.88 -9.31
CA GLY A 721 3.84 7.01 -10.13
C GLY A 721 4.62 5.85 -10.74
N ARG A 722 3.99 4.68 -10.83
CA ARG A 722 4.48 3.50 -11.54
C ARG A 722 3.77 3.36 -12.86
N TRP A 723 4.47 3.20 -13.98
CA TRP A 723 3.83 2.86 -15.26
C TRP A 723 4.25 1.46 -15.72
N MET A 724 3.27 0.58 -15.95
CA MET A 724 3.42 -0.85 -16.27
C MET A 724 2.69 -1.19 -17.57
N PRO A 725 3.36 -1.13 -18.73
CA PRO A 725 2.79 -1.69 -19.94
C PRO A 725 2.80 -3.22 -19.84
N PRO A 726 1.80 -3.91 -20.44
CA PRO A 726 1.70 -5.35 -20.36
C PRO A 726 2.90 -6.01 -21.05
N ASN A 727 3.61 -6.89 -20.33
CA ASN A 727 4.64 -7.77 -20.89
C ASN A 727 4.15 -9.21 -21.11
N TYR A 728 2.86 -9.50 -20.93
CA TYR A 728 2.23 -10.80 -21.16
C TYR A 728 0.81 -10.61 -21.70
N PRO A 729 0.27 -11.56 -22.49
CA PRO A 729 -1.02 -11.38 -23.15
C PRO A 729 -2.08 -11.12 -22.08
N LEU A 730 -2.79 -10.01 -22.24
CA LEU A 730 -4.05 -9.78 -21.55
C LEU A 730 -4.89 -11.05 -21.72
N PHE A 731 -5.32 -11.64 -20.60
CA PHE A 731 -6.60 -12.35 -20.59
C PHE A 731 -7.63 -11.30 -21.00
N LEU A 732 -7.85 -11.16 -22.31
CA LEU A 732 -9.11 -10.68 -22.82
C LEU A 732 -10.18 -11.53 -22.12
N PRO A 733 -11.21 -10.95 -21.51
CA PRO A 733 -12.41 -11.73 -21.29
C PRO A 733 -12.79 -12.26 -22.67
N LEU A 734 -12.71 -13.57 -22.85
CA LEU A 734 -13.44 -14.25 -23.91
C LEU A 734 -14.86 -13.73 -23.79
N ILE A 735 -15.24 -12.80 -24.68
CA ILE A 735 -16.62 -12.71 -25.11
C ILE A 735 -16.86 -14.06 -25.76
N GLN A 736 -17.30 -15.01 -24.95
CA GLN A 736 -18.01 -16.19 -25.41
C GLN A 736 -19.19 -15.63 -26.21
N LYS A 737 -19.04 -15.51 -27.52
CA LYS A 737 -20.14 -15.92 -28.37
C LYS A 737 -20.29 -17.42 -28.12
N ALA A 738 -21.17 -17.77 -27.19
CA ALA A 738 -21.67 -19.12 -27.09
C ALA A 738 -22.39 -19.46 -28.41
N PRO A 739 -22.33 -20.71 -28.88
CA PRO A 739 -23.26 -21.22 -29.87
C PRO A 739 -24.71 -21.16 -29.38
#